data_AF-A0AAW0SA09-F1
#
_entry.id   AF-A0AAW0SA09-F1
#
_cell.length_a   1.000
_cell.length_b   1.000
_cell.length_c   1.000
_cell.angle_alpha   90.00
_cell.angle_beta   90.00
_cell.angle_gamma   90.00
#
_symmetry.space_group_name_H-M   'P 1'
#
loop_
_entity.id
_entity.type
_entity.pdbx_description
1 polymer ?
#
loop_
_entity_poly.entity_id
_entity_poly.type
_entity_poly.pdbx_seq_one_letter_code
_entity_poly.pdbx_strand_id
1 'polypeptide(L)'
;MATKSAAVGSKRKATAGSKGKDNVMAKKARLDGKKKAAPVDKDSDDSEDFSDSEDGGVQIDNKKDSKPAAKGYQKPSESGLSSRESHAKQKQLAAERKAAKPLADEVQRTKKIWERLRRKSHVPKEERQQLVAELFTIITGRMKEFVLKHDAVRAVQTAIKYATPEQRRQIARELDGSYAQLAESRYAKFLMGKLLVQNDEEIRDLIIPNFYGRVRKLINHAEASWILDDIYRTVATKQQKAYLLREWYGPEFTLKELTKDKAVTADLKEILADTPSKRGPIMKSLLEMINSLVQKRMTGFTMLHDAMLQYYLATEPGSEEFKEFLELIKGDETGDLLKNLAFTRSGSRLVCLLLAHGTAKDRKQLLKSYKDTFMTMAGDQYAHLVILTAYDVIDDTKLTAKSIFPELVGEKTEEVVDNIVGAVNNPYARLAFMYLFEGLSKSLFPPGTSFAQDLLKEVYEVRKTTSKKDEDARRQELISTLIPHLLEAIATAPSALMSTAFGCQFIADILLANAGDKATALEAIAQAAKGNPSEEVPEDEMQPQTHVSKTPFGGRMLKSLIQGGRFDKAAGKIIPLEPALGFSNILYPVISDYIVDWATGPSSFVVVALLEANDFSDAEAVRKTLKKNKKLLDKAAKEQTPEQKVAQEAREQAAEADKLAGKNKAGSRKKLEPAVGNSGSKLLLEKL
;
A
#
# COMPACT_ATOMS: atom_id res chain seq x y z
N MET A 1 29.39 43.78 -35.93
CA MET A 1 30.04 45.04 -35.46
C MET A 1 29.36 45.39 -34.13
N ALA A 2 30.01 45.24 -32.97
CA ALA A 2 31.02 46.14 -32.37
C ALA A 2 30.36 47.35 -31.65
N THR A 3 30.66 47.72 -30.39
CA THR A 3 31.48 47.10 -29.32
C THR A 3 31.27 47.81 -27.96
N LYS A 4 31.26 47.07 -26.82
CA LYS A 4 31.67 47.51 -25.44
C LYS A 4 30.86 48.70 -24.81
N SER A 5 31.18 49.26 -23.62
CA SER A 5 31.25 48.75 -22.20
C SER A 5 31.48 49.97 -21.24
N ALA A 6 31.35 50.01 -19.90
CA ALA A 6 31.06 49.06 -18.80
C ALA A 6 30.65 49.81 -17.47
N ALA A 7 30.25 49.04 -16.43
CA ALA A 7 30.47 49.24 -14.97
C ALA A 7 29.79 50.38 -14.11
N VAL A 8 29.09 49.93 -13.04
CA VAL A 8 29.13 50.32 -11.59
C VAL A 8 29.18 51.82 -11.15
N GLY A 9 28.30 52.26 -10.21
CA GLY A 9 28.47 53.60 -9.56
C GLY A 9 27.49 54.11 -8.46
N SER A 10 27.34 53.43 -7.32
CA SER A 10 26.64 53.81 -6.06
C SER A 10 26.57 55.30 -5.62
N LYS A 11 25.41 55.77 -5.05
CA LYS A 11 25.28 56.41 -3.68
C LYS A 11 23.90 57.05 -3.31
N ARG A 12 23.47 56.81 -2.03
CA ARG A 12 22.78 57.75 -1.08
C ARG A 12 21.30 58.16 -1.37
N LYS A 13 20.43 58.54 -0.40
CA LYS A 13 20.41 58.52 1.10
C LYS A 13 18.96 58.90 1.61
N ALA A 14 18.68 58.71 2.91
CA ALA A 14 17.59 59.31 3.74
C ALA A 14 16.19 58.66 3.68
N THR A 15 15.36 58.65 4.75
CA THR A 15 15.59 58.83 6.21
C THR A 15 14.46 58.16 7.02
N ALA A 16 14.73 57.75 8.27
CA ALA A 16 13.71 57.32 9.23
C ALA A 16 13.39 58.45 10.26
N GLY A 17 12.20 58.41 10.86
CA GLY A 17 11.69 59.41 11.82
C GLY A 17 12.24 59.30 13.26
N SER A 18 11.88 60.24 14.14
CA SER A 18 12.41 60.33 15.51
C SER A 18 11.48 61.08 16.49
N LYS A 19 11.61 60.78 17.80
CA LYS A 19 10.96 61.38 19.00
C LYS A 19 9.45 61.06 19.17
N GLY A 20 8.94 60.60 20.32
CA GLY A 20 9.58 59.94 21.47
C GLY A 20 9.93 60.80 22.70
N LYS A 21 9.31 60.50 23.87
CA LYS A 21 9.64 60.79 25.30
C LYS A 21 8.43 60.37 26.18
N ASP A 22 8.49 59.99 27.46
CA ASP A 22 9.52 59.68 28.49
C ASP A 22 9.00 58.47 29.33
N ASN A 23 9.80 57.45 29.72
CA ASN A 23 10.52 57.25 31.01
C ASN A 23 9.61 57.08 32.27
N VAL A 24 9.81 56.16 33.23
CA VAL A 24 10.89 56.12 34.27
C VAL A 24 10.96 54.76 35.05
N MET A 25 12.18 54.23 35.29
CA MET A 25 12.64 53.23 36.33
C MET A 25 12.03 51.79 36.40
N ALA A 26 12.65 50.74 36.99
CA ALA A 26 13.90 50.58 37.78
C ALA A 26 14.73 49.30 37.40
N LYS A 27 15.77 48.91 38.18
CA LYS A 27 16.84 47.92 37.83
C LYS A 27 16.98 46.71 38.79
N LYS A 28 17.64 45.64 38.27
CA LYS A 28 18.32 44.50 38.97
C LYS A 28 17.39 43.48 39.68
N ALA A 29 17.74 42.19 39.87
CA ALA A 29 18.86 41.30 39.47
C ALA A 29 18.29 39.86 39.36
N ARG A 30 18.83 38.77 38.77
CA ARG A 30 20.06 38.30 38.07
C ARG A 30 20.45 36.94 38.72
N LEU A 31 20.42 35.84 37.95
CA LEU A 31 20.89 34.46 38.27
C LEU A 31 20.05 33.68 39.32
N ASP A 32 20.00 32.33 39.34
CA ASP A 32 20.63 31.27 38.50
C ASP A 32 19.69 30.02 38.40
N GLY A 33 20.03 28.97 37.63
CA GLY A 33 19.38 27.65 37.76
C GLY A 33 19.07 26.85 36.48
N LYS A 34 20.08 26.23 35.87
CA LYS A 34 20.04 25.28 34.74
C LYS A 34 18.80 24.36 34.63
N LYS A 35 18.25 24.23 33.42
CA LYS A 35 17.77 22.94 32.87
C LYS A 35 18.63 22.56 31.65
N LYS A 36 19.11 21.32 31.58
CA LYS A 36 19.67 20.73 30.36
C LYS A 36 18.54 20.10 29.53
N ALA A 37 18.67 20.15 28.21
CA ALA A 37 17.92 19.30 27.29
C ALA A 37 18.62 17.93 27.11
N ALA A 38 17.87 16.95 26.63
CA ALA A 38 18.32 15.66 26.09
C ALA A 38 17.53 15.42 24.77
N PRO A 39 18.05 14.59 23.84
CA PRO A 39 17.74 14.74 22.42
C PRO A 39 16.47 14.02 21.95
N VAL A 40 16.12 14.28 20.69
CA VAL A 40 15.19 13.50 19.87
C VAL A 40 16.04 12.64 18.94
N ASP A 41 15.73 11.35 18.86
CA ASP A 41 16.21 10.45 17.81
C ASP A 41 15.01 9.89 17.02
N LYS A 42 15.29 9.46 15.79
CA LYS A 42 14.40 8.65 14.94
C LYS A 42 14.65 7.16 15.25
N ASP A 43 13.83 6.18 14.87
CA ASP A 43 13.43 5.81 13.50
C ASP A 43 12.21 4.89 13.48
N SER A 44 11.79 4.50 12.28
CA SER A 44 10.69 3.60 11.98
C SER A 44 11.13 2.15 11.75
N ASP A 45 10.31 1.20 12.19
CA ASP A 45 9.81 0.15 11.30
C ASP A 45 8.40 -0.28 11.77
N ASP A 46 7.55 -0.75 10.86
CA ASP A 46 6.15 -1.08 11.15
C ASP A 46 5.76 -2.43 10.54
N SER A 47 5.75 -3.46 11.39
CA SER A 47 5.33 -4.81 11.04
C SER A 47 4.19 -5.24 11.97
N GLU A 48 2.99 -5.47 11.41
CA GLU A 48 1.79 -5.86 12.17
C GLU A 48 1.88 -7.29 12.76
N ASP A 49 2.70 -7.49 13.79
CA ASP A 49 2.43 -8.53 14.79
C ASP A 49 1.44 -8.01 15.83
N PHE A 50 0.44 -8.83 16.18
CA PHE A 50 -0.58 -8.48 17.17
C PHE A 50 -0.06 -8.68 18.60
N SER A 51 0.96 -7.88 18.95
CA SER A 51 1.62 -7.88 20.26
C SER A 51 0.64 -7.53 21.39
N ASP A 52 0.10 -8.57 22.02
CA ASP A 52 -0.80 -8.51 23.18
C ASP A 52 0.01 -8.27 24.47
N SER A 53 0.82 -7.19 24.45
CA SER A 53 1.70 -6.73 25.53
C SER A 53 2.16 -5.26 25.40
N GLU A 54 1.25 -4.28 25.46
CA GLU A 54 1.51 -3.07 26.27
C GLU A 54 0.23 -2.37 26.77
N ASP A 55 0.39 -1.36 27.63
CA ASP A 55 -0.67 -0.86 28.51
C ASP A 55 -1.42 0.34 27.95
N GLY A 56 -2.70 0.12 27.60
CA GLY A 56 -3.66 1.17 27.20
C GLY A 56 -4.11 2.07 28.36
N GLY A 57 -3.17 2.53 29.19
CA GLY A 57 -3.36 3.37 30.37
C GLY A 57 -3.61 4.83 30.02
N VAL A 58 -4.80 5.14 29.48
CA VAL A 58 -5.20 6.52 29.17
C VAL A 58 -5.16 7.38 30.44
N GLN A 59 -4.22 8.33 30.51
CA GLN A 59 -4.20 9.34 31.57
C GLN A 59 -5.43 10.24 31.45
N ILE A 60 -6.18 10.39 32.53
CA ILE A 60 -7.34 11.28 32.59
C ILE A 60 -6.84 12.70 32.84
N ASP A 61 -6.57 13.42 31.76
CA ASP A 61 -6.15 14.82 31.81
C ASP A 61 -7.33 15.72 32.21
N ASN A 62 -7.45 15.96 33.52
CA ASN A 62 -8.53 16.74 34.13
C ASN A 62 -8.34 18.24 33.84
N LYS A 63 -8.70 18.67 32.62
CA LYS A 63 -8.88 20.09 32.28
C LYS A 63 -9.92 20.73 33.20
N LYS A 64 -9.45 21.43 34.23
CA LYS A 64 -10.24 22.37 35.02
C LYS A 64 -10.46 23.63 34.20
N ASP A 65 -11.67 23.82 33.68
CA ASP A 65 -12.09 25.11 33.14
C ASP A 65 -12.11 26.17 34.26
N SER A 66 -11.17 27.12 34.19
CA SER A 66 -11.02 28.23 35.13
C SER A 66 -11.92 29.41 34.75
N LYS A 67 -13.21 29.35 35.08
CA LYS A 67 -14.08 30.54 35.11
C LYS A 67 -13.99 31.27 36.47
N PRO A 68 -14.14 32.61 36.48
CA PRO A 68 -13.68 33.45 37.58
C PRO A 68 -14.55 33.34 38.85
N ALA A 69 -13.92 33.58 40.01
CA ALA A 69 -14.57 33.50 41.31
C ALA A 69 -15.54 34.67 41.55
N ALA A 70 -16.85 34.38 41.52
CA ALA A 70 -17.86 35.25 42.11
C ALA A 70 -17.79 35.17 43.65
N LYS A 71 -17.98 36.31 44.34
CA LYS A 71 -17.89 36.38 45.80
C LYS A 71 -19.10 35.75 46.49
N GLY A 72 -18.84 35.04 47.59
CA GLY A 72 -19.70 35.05 48.78
C GLY A 72 -21.05 34.34 48.71
N TYR A 73 -21.05 33.02 48.88
CA TYR A 73 -22.15 32.33 49.56
C TYR A 73 -21.64 31.09 50.29
N GLN A 74 -21.50 31.17 51.62
CA GLN A 74 -21.26 29.99 52.45
C GLN A 74 -22.63 29.31 52.70
N LYS A 75 -22.81 28.10 52.18
CA LYS A 75 -23.85 27.20 52.72
C LYS A 75 -23.32 26.57 54.03
N PRO A 76 -24.17 26.41 55.07
CA PRO A 76 -23.80 25.63 56.25
C PRO A 76 -23.39 24.20 55.87
N SER A 77 -22.33 23.70 56.50
CA SER A 77 -21.89 22.32 56.33
C SER A 77 -22.55 21.43 57.39
N GLU A 78 -23.78 20.98 57.13
CA GLU A 78 -24.53 20.06 58.01
C GLU A 78 -24.00 18.61 57.98
N SER A 79 -22.69 18.45 58.18
CA SER A 79 -22.10 17.20 58.67
C SER A 79 -20.70 17.48 59.23
N GLY A 80 -20.54 17.46 60.55
CA GLY A 80 -19.25 17.58 61.24
C GLY A 80 -18.41 16.31 61.11
N LEU A 81 -18.01 15.95 59.89
CA LEU A 81 -17.25 14.74 59.56
C LEU A 81 -15.90 15.10 58.96
N SER A 82 -14.87 14.33 59.30
CA SER A 82 -13.55 14.43 58.68
C SER A 82 -13.62 14.18 57.17
N SER A 83 -12.72 14.80 56.40
CA SER A 83 -12.53 14.50 54.97
C SER A 83 -12.32 13.00 54.71
N ARG A 84 -11.66 12.30 55.64
CA ARG A 84 -11.44 10.84 55.59
C ARG A 84 -12.72 10.04 55.85
N GLU A 85 -13.63 10.55 56.68
CA GLU A 85 -14.91 9.91 57.03
C GLU A 85 -15.99 10.16 55.98
N SER A 86 -16.04 11.37 55.41
CA SER A 86 -16.93 11.67 54.28
C SER A 86 -16.55 10.83 53.05
N HIS A 87 -15.26 10.68 52.72
CA HIS A 87 -14.80 9.71 51.72
C HIS A 87 -15.15 8.25 52.08
N ALA A 88 -15.04 7.86 53.37
CA ALA A 88 -15.41 6.51 53.79
C ALA A 88 -16.92 6.22 53.62
N LYS A 89 -17.79 7.14 54.06
CA LYS A 89 -19.25 7.03 53.87
C LYS A 89 -19.64 7.09 52.40
N GLN A 90 -19.00 7.94 51.60
CA GLN A 90 -19.21 8.00 50.16
C GLN A 90 -18.78 6.70 49.45
N LYS A 91 -17.73 6.03 49.94
CA LYS A 91 -17.31 4.69 49.48
C LYS A 91 -18.28 3.58 49.91
N GLN A 92 -18.83 3.64 51.13
CA GLN A 92 -19.87 2.70 51.60
C GLN A 92 -21.16 2.86 50.77
N LEU A 93 -21.68 4.08 50.64
CA LEU A 93 -22.84 4.38 49.80
C LEU A 93 -22.63 3.96 48.34
N ALA A 94 -21.41 4.07 47.79
CA ALA A 94 -21.08 3.57 46.46
C ALA A 94 -21.04 2.03 46.37
N ALA A 95 -20.64 1.34 47.44
CA ALA A 95 -20.68 -0.12 47.53
C ALA A 95 -22.11 -0.65 47.70
N GLU A 96 -22.91 -0.04 48.57
CA GLU A 96 -24.34 -0.33 48.76
C GLU A 96 -25.12 -0.14 47.45
N ARG A 97 -24.94 1.01 46.77
CA ARG A 97 -25.50 1.29 45.43
C ARG A 97 -24.96 0.38 44.32
N LYS A 98 -23.94 -0.44 44.60
CA LYS A 98 -23.44 -1.48 43.68
C LYS A 98 -23.97 -2.87 44.03
N ALA A 99 -24.11 -3.20 45.32
CA ALA A 99 -24.75 -4.42 45.79
C ALA A 99 -26.25 -4.45 45.45
N ALA A 100 -26.93 -3.30 45.53
CA ALA A 100 -28.35 -3.15 45.18
C ALA A 100 -28.65 -3.17 43.66
N LYS A 101 -27.70 -3.61 42.80
CA LYS A 101 -27.92 -3.74 41.35
C LYS A 101 -28.22 -5.18 40.95
N PRO A 102 -29.09 -5.42 39.94
CA PRO A 102 -29.29 -6.76 39.40
C PRO A 102 -27.99 -7.34 38.82
N LEU A 103 -27.71 -8.59 39.18
CA LEU A 103 -26.46 -9.34 38.94
C LEU A 103 -25.21 -8.80 39.67
N ALA A 104 -25.35 -8.10 40.80
CA ALA A 104 -24.20 -7.54 41.52
C ALA A 104 -23.12 -8.59 41.87
N ASP A 105 -23.53 -9.76 42.36
CA ASP A 105 -22.60 -10.80 42.80
C ASP A 105 -21.96 -11.55 41.63
N GLU A 106 -22.71 -11.83 40.55
CA GLU A 106 -22.13 -12.41 39.35
C GLU A 106 -21.20 -11.44 38.61
N VAL A 107 -21.48 -10.14 38.63
CA VAL A 107 -20.55 -9.11 38.13
C VAL A 107 -19.29 -9.02 38.99
N GLN A 108 -19.39 -9.20 40.31
CA GLN A 108 -18.20 -9.33 41.18
C GLN A 108 -17.41 -10.62 40.92
N ARG A 109 -18.10 -11.76 40.75
CA ARG A 109 -17.49 -13.07 40.49
C ARG A 109 -16.79 -13.11 39.14
N THR A 110 -17.46 -12.69 38.07
CA THR A 110 -16.86 -12.56 36.73
C THR A 110 -15.72 -11.55 36.69
N LYS A 111 -15.76 -10.46 37.48
CA LYS A 111 -14.61 -9.56 37.61
C LYS A 111 -13.41 -10.25 38.28
N LYS A 112 -13.58 -11.03 39.34
CA LYS A 112 -12.49 -11.80 39.97
C LYS A 112 -11.85 -12.78 38.97
N ILE A 113 -12.68 -13.52 38.24
CA ILE A 113 -12.24 -14.44 37.17
C ILE A 113 -11.49 -13.67 36.07
N TRP A 114 -11.98 -12.51 35.64
CA TRP A 114 -11.34 -11.65 34.64
C TRP A 114 -9.96 -11.15 35.06
N GLU A 115 -9.81 -10.65 36.29
CA GLU A 115 -8.51 -10.17 36.82
C GLU A 115 -7.46 -11.30 36.87
N ARG A 116 -7.88 -12.54 37.17
CA ARG A 116 -7.01 -13.72 37.12
C ARG A 116 -6.66 -14.08 35.68
N LEU A 117 -7.66 -14.27 34.82
CA LEU A 117 -7.51 -14.63 33.40
C LEU A 117 -6.79 -13.59 32.53
N ARG A 118 -6.69 -12.32 32.94
CA ARG A 118 -5.88 -11.28 32.28
C ARG A 118 -4.38 -11.56 32.41
N ARG A 119 -3.94 -12.14 33.54
CA ARG A 119 -2.51 -12.36 33.86
C ARG A 119 -1.98 -13.65 33.22
N LYS A 120 -1.92 -13.71 31.88
CA LYS A 120 -1.56 -14.91 31.07
C LYS A 120 -0.52 -15.84 31.71
N SER A 121 0.63 -15.28 32.11
CA SER A 121 1.81 -16.00 32.61
C SER A 121 1.65 -16.59 34.01
N HIS A 122 0.63 -16.17 34.76
CA HIS A 122 0.44 -16.52 36.18
C HIS A 122 -0.70 -17.55 36.39
N VAL A 123 -1.30 -18.07 35.32
CA VAL A 123 -2.45 -19.00 35.35
C VAL A 123 -2.13 -20.25 34.51
N PRO A 124 -1.89 -21.42 35.14
CA PRO A 124 -1.69 -22.70 34.46
C PRO A 124 -2.84 -23.08 33.52
N LYS A 125 -2.59 -24.00 32.58
CA LYS A 125 -3.57 -24.42 31.55
C LYS A 125 -4.88 -24.94 32.16
N GLU A 126 -4.79 -25.76 33.21
CA GLU A 126 -5.93 -26.39 33.87
C GLU A 126 -6.77 -25.37 34.66
N GLU A 127 -6.13 -24.55 35.49
CA GLU A 127 -6.80 -23.44 36.20
C GLU A 127 -7.49 -22.50 35.21
N ARG A 128 -6.85 -22.20 34.07
CA ARG A 128 -7.42 -21.39 32.99
C ARG A 128 -8.67 -22.04 32.39
N GLN A 129 -8.65 -23.35 32.15
CA GLN A 129 -9.82 -24.08 31.65
C GLN A 129 -10.98 -24.08 32.66
N GLN A 130 -10.69 -24.29 33.96
CA GLN A 130 -11.68 -24.22 35.03
C GLN A 130 -12.30 -22.82 35.14
N LEU A 131 -11.48 -21.76 35.17
CA LEU A 131 -11.92 -20.37 35.23
C LEU A 131 -12.72 -19.94 33.98
N VAL A 132 -12.39 -20.46 32.80
CA VAL A 132 -13.16 -20.20 31.57
C VAL A 132 -14.50 -20.94 31.60
N ALA A 133 -14.54 -22.19 32.05
CA ALA A 133 -15.79 -22.94 32.20
C ALA A 133 -16.72 -22.28 33.24
N GLU A 134 -16.18 -21.83 34.39
CA GLU A 134 -16.90 -21.05 35.40
C GLU A 134 -17.45 -19.74 34.81
N LEU A 135 -16.63 -19.00 34.05
CA LEU A 135 -17.04 -17.78 33.37
C LEU A 135 -18.22 -18.01 32.42
N PHE A 136 -18.15 -19.05 31.58
CA PHE A 136 -19.25 -19.43 30.68
C PHE A 136 -20.51 -19.80 31.44
N THR A 137 -20.40 -20.55 32.53
CA THR A 137 -21.54 -20.95 33.38
C THR A 137 -22.26 -19.72 33.97
N ILE A 138 -21.54 -18.63 34.26
CA ILE A 138 -22.13 -17.42 34.83
C ILE A 138 -22.81 -16.53 33.77
N ILE A 139 -22.22 -16.38 32.58
CA ILE A 139 -22.68 -15.40 31.57
C ILE A 139 -23.66 -15.96 30.53
N THR A 140 -23.69 -17.28 30.32
CA THR A 140 -24.58 -17.95 29.36
C THR A 140 -26.05 -17.68 29.67
N GLY A 141 -26.85 -17.43 28.63
CA GLY A 141 -28.25 -17.02 28.71
C GLY A 141 -28.47 -15.57 29.15
N ARG A 142 -27.40 -14.85 29.55
CA ARG A 142 -27.47 -13.49 30.12
C ARG A 142 -26.50 -12.50 29.47
N MET A 143 -25.85 -12.87 28.35
CA MET A 143 -24.73 -12.09 27.81
C MET A 143 -25.10 -10.63 27.47
N LYS A 144 -26.32 -10.36 26.97
CA LYS A 144 -26.81 -8.99 26.72
C LYS A 144 -26.70 -8.09 27.97
N GLU A 145 -27.06 -8.62 29.15
CA GLU A 145 -26.97 -7.88 30.41
C GLU A 145 -25.52 -7.59 30.84
N PHE A 146 -24.61 -8.53 30.64
CA PHE A 146 -23.20 -8.35 30.98
C PHE A 146 -22.50 -7.38 30.03
N VAL A 147 -22.82 -7.41 28.74
CA VAL A 147 -22.18 -6.56 27.73
C VAL A 147 -22.63 -5.09 27.84
N LEU A 148 -23.88 -4.83 28.23
CA LEU A 148 -24.38 -3.47 28.44
C LEU A 148 -23.93 -2.85 29.78
N LYS A 149 -23.37 -3.63 30.72
CA LYS A 149 -22.82 -3.15 32.00
C LYS A 149 -21.33 -2.81 31.86
N HIS A 150 -20.98 -1.52 32.01
CA HIS A 150 -19.62 -0.98 31.86
C HIS A 150 -18.52 -1.72 32.63
N ASP A 151 -18.85 -2.25 33.82
CA ASP A 151 -17.92 -2.96 34.71
C ASP A 151 -17.94 -4.49 34.57
N ALA A 152 -18.76 -5.02 33.65
CA ALA A 152 -18.92 -6.46 33.38
C ALA A 152 -18.53 -6.86 31.94
N VAL A 153 -18.66 -5.96 30.96
CA VAL A 153 -18.36 -6.20 29.53
C VAL A 153 -16.94 -6.76 29.27
N ARG A 154 -15.96 -6.40 30.10
CA ARG A 154 -14.59 -6.94 30.02
C ARG A 154 -14.51 -8.45 30.28
N ALA A 155 -15.42 -9.02 31.07
CA ALA A 155 -15.50 -10.46 31.29
C ALA A 155 -15.93 -11.20 30.01
N VAL A 156 -16.96 -10.71 29.31
CA VAL A 156 -17.42 -11.29 28.03
C VAL A 156 -16.35 -11.14 26.93
N GLN A 157 -15.63 -10.02 26.91
CA GLN A 157 -14.45 -9.84 26.04
C GLN A 157 -13.30 -10.83 26.32
N THR A 158 -13.25 -11.44 27.51
CA THR A 158 -12.29 -12.49 27.88
C THR A 158 -12.87 -13.89 27.64
N ALA A 159 -14.19 -14.09 27.78
CA ALA A 159 -14.84 -15.32 27.34
C ALA A 159 -14.59 -15.56 25.84
N ILE A 160 -14.84 -14.56 24.98
CA ILE A 160 -14.54 -14.64 23.53
C ILE A 160 -13.06 -14.95 23.26
N LYS A 161 -12.13 -14.42 24.07
CA LYS A 161 -10.68 -14.63 23.89
C LYS A 161 -10.28 -16.12 24.04
N TYR A 162 -11.00 -16.86 24.87
CA TYR A 162 -10.76 -18.28 25.12
C TYR A 162 -11.87 -19.19 24.55
N ALA A 163 -12.81 -18.63 23.78
CA ALA A 163 -13.95 -19.35 23.23
C ALA A 163 -13.57 -20.21 22.01
N THR A 164 -14.09 -21.44 21.98
CA THR A 164 -14.11 -22.29 20.77
C THR A 164 -14.98 -21.66 19.67
N PRO A 165 -14.87 -22.07 18.39
CA PRO A 165 -15.70 -21.53 17.31
C PRO A 165 -17.21 -21.61 17.60
N GLU A 166 -17.70 -22.74 18.14
CA GLU A 166 -19.12 -22.88 18.47
C GLU A 166 -19.54 -22.02 19.67
N GLN A 167 -18.67 -21.86 20.67
CA GLN A 167 -18.91 -20.89 21.76
C GLN A 167 -18.97 -19.45 21.23
N ARG A 168 -18.19 -19.09 20.20
CA ARG A 168 -18.26 -17.75 19.57
C ARG A 168 -19.58 -17.55 18.83
N ARG A 169 -20.10 -18.58 18.15
CA ARG A 169 -21.43 -18.53 17.52
C ARG A 169 -22.54 -18.47 18.55
N GLN A 170 -22.46 -19.24 19.65
CA GLN A 170 -23.38 -19.11 20.78
C GLN A 170 -23.38 -17.67 21.34
N ILE A 171 -22.19 -17.10 21.61
CA ILE A 171 -22.06 -15.71 22.04
C ILE A 171 -22.69 -14.75 21.01
N ALA A 172 -22.56 -15.02 19.71
CA ALA A 172 -23.15 -14.18 18.68
C ALA A 172 -24.69 -14.25 18.66
N ARG A 173 -25.25 -15.47 18.65
CA ARG A 173 -26.70 -15.73 18.74
C ARG A 173 -27.30 -15.11 20.00
N GLU A 174 -26.61 -15.22 21.15
CA GLU A 174 -27.04 -14.60 22.41
C GLU A 174 -26.99 -13.07 22.42
N LEU A 175 -26.32 -12.42 21.46
CA LEU A 175 -26.21 -10.96 21.37
C LEU A 175 -27.06 -10.35 20.24
N ASP A 176 -27.83 -11.15 19.51
CA ASP A 176 -28.69 -10.68 18.42
C ASP A 176 -29.68 -9.59 18.86
N GLY A 177 -30.06 -8.71 17.95
CA GLY A 177 -30.88 -7.52 18.20
C GLY A 177 -30.15 -6.38 18.94
N SER A 178 -29.00 -6.64 19.58
CA SER A 178 -28.27 -5.64 20.39
C SER A 178 -27.12 -4.94 19.66
N TYR A 179 -26.62 -5.49 18.55
CA TYR A 179 -25.34 -5.09 17.95
C TYR A 179 -25.21 -3.60 17.60
N ALA A 180 -26.27 -2.95 17.12
CA ALA A 180 -26.26 -1.51 16.88
C ALA A 180 -26.01 -0.70 18.17
N GLN A 181 -26.59 -1.13 19.31
CA GLN A 181 -26.33 -0.54 20.63
C GLN A 181 -24.92 -0.86 21.14
N LEU A 182 -24.36 -2.02 20.78
CA LEU A 182 -22.99 -2.40 21.13
C LEU A 182 -21.96 -1.51 20.40
N ALA A 183 -22.20 -1.20 19.13
CA ALA A 183 -21.36 -0.29 18.34
C ALA A 183 -21.42 1.16 18.86
N GLU A 184 -22.57 1.63 19.34
CA GLU A 184 -22.72 2.95 19.98
C GLU A 184 -22.00 3.03 21.35
N SER A 185 -21.65 1.89 21.96
CA SER A 185 -21.03 1.83 23.29
C SER A 185 -19.50 1.79 23.26
N ARG A 186 -18.88 2.80 23.90
CA ARG A 186 -17.44 2.94 24.15
C ARG A 186 -16.69 1.67 24.55
N TYR A 187 -17.34 0.77 25.28
CA TYR A 187 -16.71 -0.43 25.82
C TYR A 187 -17.21 -1.72 25.16
N ALA A 188 -18.45 -1.77 24.68
CA ALA A 188 -18.99 -2.96 24.03
C ALA A 188 -18.55 -3.10 22.58
N LYS A 189 -18.18 -2.00 21.89
CA LYS A 189 -17.72 -2.02 20.50
C LYS A 189 -16.58 -3.01 20.22
N PHE A 190 -15.61 -3.10 21.14
CA PHE A 190 -14.48 -4.05 21.06
C PHE A 190 -14.87 -5.53 21.14
N LEU A 191 -16.10 -5.83 21.56
CA LEU A 191 -16.66 -7.18 21.55
C LEU A 191 -16.94 -7.65 20.11
N MET A 192 -17.37 -6.73 19.25
CA MET A 192 -17.76 -7.04 17.86
C MET A 192 -16.54 -7.39 17.01
N GLY A 193 -15.47 -6.58 17.07
CA GLY A 193 -14.21 -6.89 16.40
C GLY A 193 -13.66 -8.27 16.82
N LYS A 194 -13.72 -8.62 18.11
CA LYS A 194 -13.30 -9.95 18.61
C LYS A 194 -14.12 -11.14 18.10
N LEU A 195 -15.37 -10.91 17.68
CA LEU A 195 -16.19 -11.93 17.01
C LEU A 195 -15.83 -12.01 15.52
N LEU A 196 -15.68 -10.86 14.86
CA LEU A 196 -15.49 -10.75 13.41
C LEU A 196 -14.06 -11.05 12.92
N VAL A 197 -13.03 -10.87 13.75
CA VAL A 197 -11.61 -11.20 13.46
C VAL A 197 -11.38 -12.69 13.12
N GLN A 198 -12.35 -13.58 13.36
CA GLN A 198 -12.26 -14.99 12.92
C GLN A 198 -12.85 -15.24 11.52
N ASN A 199 -13.46 -14.24 10.89
CA ASN A 199 -14.14 -14.32 9.59
C ASN A 199 -15.14 -15.49 9.47
N ASP A 200 -15.81 -15.85 10.57
CA ASP A 200 -16.87 -16.86 10.59
C ASP A 200 -18.14 -16.29 9.94
N GLU A 201 -18.66 -17.00 8.94
CA GLU A 201 -19.75 -16.52 8.09
C GLU A 201 -21.07 -16.39 8.84
N GLU A 202 -21.39 -17.30 9.76
CA GLU A 202 -22.61 -17.22 10.57
C GLU A 202 -22.55 -15.99 11.48
N ILE A 203 -21.41 -15.76 12.14
CA ILE A 203 -21.20 -14.59 12.99
C ILE A 203 -21.30 -13.28 12.20
N ARG A 204 -20.71 -13.21 10.99
CA ARG A 204 -20.80 -12.07 10.08
C ARG A 204 -22.26 -11.80 9.67
N ASP A 205 -22.97 -12.84 9.23
CA ASP A 205 -24.30 -12.71 8.63
C ASP A 205 -25.41 -12.55 9.67
N LEU A 206 -25.12 -12.80 10.94
CA LEU A 206 -25.94 -12.45 12.10
C LEU A 206 -25.66 -11.00 12.57
N ILE A 207 -24.38 -10.59 12.61
CA ILE A 207 -24.00 -9.22 13.04
C ILE A 207 -24.46 -8.14 12.04
N ILE A 208 -24.14 -8.27 10.75
CA ILE A 208 -24.27 -7.14 9.81
C ILE A 208 -25.73 -6.68 9.61
N PRO A 209 -26.73 -7.58 9.49
CA PRO A 209 -28.13 -7.17 9.34
C PRO A 209 -28.75 -6.41 10.51
N ASN A 210 -28.10 -6.39 11.68
CA ASN A 210 -28.53 -5.56 12.83
C ASN A 210 -28.28 -4.06 12.62
N PHE A 211 -27.45 -3.68 11.64
CA PHE A 211 -27.23 -2.27 11.28
C PHE A 211 -28.22 -1.75 10.25
N TYR A 212 -28.94 -2.64 9.54
CA TYR A 212 -29.84 -2.24 8.48
C TYR A 212 -31.00 -1.37 9.00
N GLY A 213 -31.30 -0.32 8.25
CA GLY A 213 -32.22 0.75 8.61
C GLY A 213 -31.69 1.71 9.67
N ARG A 214 -30.40 1.63 10.04
CA ARG A 214 -29.75 2.50 11.04
C ARG A 214 -28.43 3.08 10.52
N VAL A 215 -28.00 2.77 9.30
CA VAL A 215 -26.66 3.10 8.80
C VAL A 215 -26.43 4.61 8.78
N ARG A 216 -27.39 5.40 8.27
CA ARG A 216 -27.35 6.87 8.28
C ARG A 216 -27.18 7.47 9.69
N LYS A 217 -27.73 6.84 10.73
CA LYS A 217 -27.54 7.26 12.14
C LYS A 217 -26.14 6.90 12.63
N LEU A 218 -25.72 5.65 12.39
CA LEU A 218 -24.50 5.07 12.95
C LEU A 218 -23.23 5.71 12.38
N ILE A 219 -23.18 6.02 11.08
CA ILE A 219 -22.03 6.73 10.49
C ILE A 219 -21.86 8.16 11.04
N ASN A 220 -22.91 8.74 11.62
CA ASN A 220 -22.86 10.05 12.27
C ASN A 220 -22.57 9.98 13.79
N HIS A 221 -22.42 8.78 14.36
CA HIS A 221 -22.17 8.59 15.79
C HIS A 221 -20.69 8.38 16.08
N ALA A 222 -20.13 9.12 17.04
CA ALA A 222 -18.68 9.16 17.33
C ALA A 222 -18.02 7.80 17.56
N GLU A 223 -18.69 6.87 18.26
CA GLU A 223 -18.16 5.51 18.49
C GLU A 223 -18.49 4.51 17.36
N ALA A 224 -19.76 4.43 16.95
CA ALA A 224 -20.27 3.44 16.00
C ALA A 224 -19.85 3.65 14.54
N SER A 225 -19.51 4.87 14.13
CA SER A 225 -19.08 5.20 12.77
C SER A 225 -17.82 4.42 12.37
N TRP A 226 -16.81 4.40 13.23
CA TRP A 226 -15.58 3.61 13.06
C TRP A 226 -15.86 2.11 12.99
N ILE A 227 -16.82 1.61 13.77
CA ILE A 227 -17.21 0.19 13.76
C ILE A 227 -17.94 -0.16 12.47
N LEU A 228 -18.81 0.73 11.99
CA LEU A 228 -19.53 0.56 10.74
C LEU A 228 -18.58 0.56 9.54
N ASP A 229 -17.61 1.49 9.48
CA ASP A 229 -16.62 1.50 8.38
C ASP A 229 -15.63 0.33 8.47
N ASP A 230 -15.18 -0.05 9.67
CA ASP A 230 -14.28 -1.19 9.81
C ASP A 230 -14.95 -2.51 9.38
N ILE A 231 -16.23 -2.69 9.72
CA ILE A 231 -17.06 -3.80 9.23
C ILE A 231 -17.28 -3.71 7.73
N TYR A 232 -17.57 -2.52 7.20
CA TYR A 232 -17.72 -2.26 5.77
C TYR A 232 -16.44 -2.58 5.00
N ARG A 233 -15.27 -2.25 5.54
CA ARG A 233 -13.95 -2.50 4.95
C ARG A 233 -13.60 -3.97 4.96
N THR A 234 -13.54 -4.57 6.15
CA THR A 234 -12.79 -5.82 6.43
C THR A 234 -13.59 -7.10 6.19
N VAL A 235 -14.86 -7.15 6.57
CA VAL A 235 -15.64 -8.41 6.63
C VAL A 235 -16.94 -8.42 5.82
N ALA A 236 -17.51 -7.26 5.49
CA ALA A 236 -18.76 -7.21 4.72
C ALA A 236 -18.59 -7.79 3.30
N THR A 237 -19.43 -8.76 2.95
CA THR A 237 -19.54 -9.27 1.57
C THR A 237 -19.99 -8.17 0.60
N LYS A 238 -19.77 -8.37 -0.71
CA LYS A 238 -20.20 -7.39 -1.75
C LYS A 238 -21.68 -7.00 -1.62
N GLN A 239 -22.56 -7.98 -1.33
CA GLN A 239 -23.99 -7.74 -1.16
C GLN A 239 -24.30 -6.98 0.15
N GLN A 240 -23.59 -7.27 1.23
CA GLN A 240 -23.70 -6.52 2.49
C GLN A 240 -23.21 -5.08 2.35
N LYS A 241 -22.07 -4.84 1.69
CA LYS A 241 -21.60 -3.49 1.34
C LYS A 241 -22.66 -2.74 0.53
N ALA A 242 -23.30 -3.40 -0.44
CA ALA A 242 -24.38 -2.81 -1.23
C ALA A 242 -25.62 -2.45 -0.37
N TYR A 243 -26.06 -3.35 0.53
CA TYR A 243 -27.15 -3.06 1.47
C TYR A 243 -26.84 -1.86 2.38
N LEU A 244 -25.62 -1.79 2.93
CA LEU A 244 -25.20 -0.69 3.80
C LEU A 244 -25.12 0.64 3.03
N LEU A 245 -24.49 0.65 1.84
CA LEU A 245 -24.26 1.87 1.08
C LEU A 245 -25.55 2.49 0.54
N ARG A 246 -26.47 1.68 0.01
CA ARG A 246 -27.72 2.19 -0.59
C ARG A 246 -28.64 2.92 0.41
N GLU A 247 -28.53 2.67 1.73
CA GLU A 247 -29.22 3.47 2.76
C GLU A 247 -28.81 4.94 2.74
N TRP A 248 -27.61 5.28 2.23
CA TRP A 248 -27.20 6.68 2.08
C TRP A 248 -27.94 7.38 0.94
N TYR A 249 -28.55 6.66 0.01
CA TYR A 249 -29.27 7.25 -1.13
C TYR A 249 -30.69 7.68 -0.76
N GLY A 250 -31.41 6.92 0.08
CA GLY A 250 -32.74 7.33 0.53
C GLY A 250 -33.37 6.46 1.61
N PRO A 251 -34.38 6.98 2.34
CA PRO A 251 -35.07 6.27 3.42
C PRO A 251 -35.84 5.02 2.96
N GLU A 252 -36.19 4.89 1.68
CA GLU A 252 -36.84 3.68 1.13
C GLU A 252 -35.99 2.42 1.29
N PHE A 253 -34.66 2.55 1.24
CA PHE A 253 -33.74 1.40 1.35
C PHE A 253 -33.63 0.83 2.77
N THR A 254 -34.08 1.60 3.78
CA THR A 254 -34.28 1.20 5.19
C THR A 254 -35.27 0.04 5.31
N LEU A 255 -36.27 -0.02 4.42
CA LEU A 255 -37.40 -0.94 4.52
C LEU A 255 -37.17 -2.18 3.64
N LYS A 256 -36.97 -3.33 4.29
CA LYS A 256 -36.78 -4.63 3.62
C LYS A 256 -37.97 -4.99 2.71
N GLU A 257 -39.18 -4.55 3.08
CA GLU A 257 -40.42 -4.78 2.31
C GLU A 257 -40.43 -4.05 0.97
N LEU A 258 -39.91 -2.82 0.90
CA LEU A 258 -39.81 -2.03 -0.35
C LEU A 258 -38.69 -2.49 -1.29
N THR A 259 -37.87 -3.46 -0.87
CA THR A 259 -36.66 -3.88 -1.59
C THR A 259 -36.53 -5.40 -1.71
N LYS A 260 -37.61 -6.14 -1.43
CA LYS A 260 -37.63 -7.60 -1.32
C LYS A 260 -37.43 -8.32 -2.66
N ASP A 261 -38.01 -7.75 -3.72
CA ASP A 261 -38.05 -8.33 -5.07
C ASP A 261 -37.10 -7.63 -6.06
N LYS A 262 -36.26 -6.70 -5.58
CA LYS A 262 -35.28 -5.96 -6.40
C LYS A 262 -33.86 -6.53 -6.23
N ALA A 263 -33.10 -6.51 -7.32
CA ALA A 263 -31.67 -6.82 -7.28
C ALA A 263 -30.93 -5.86 -6.32
N VAL A 264 -30.00 -6.40 -5.52
CA VAL A 264 -29.26 -5.63 -4.51
C VAL A 264 -28.05 -4.96 -5.15
N THR A 265 -28.31 -3.89 -5.90
CA THR A 265 -27.26 -2.97 -6.37
C THR A 265 -27.00 -1.85 -5.36
N ALA A 266 -25.82 -1.26 -5.47
CA ALA A 266 -25.47 0.04 -4.91
C ALA A 266 -24.78 0.93 -5.96
N ASP A 267 -24.95 0.62 -7.25
CA ASP A 267 -24.63 1.56 -8.31
C ASP A 267 -25.70 2.66 -8.34
N LEU A 268 -25.24 3.90 -8.19
CA LEU A 268 -26.14 5.05 -8.10
C LEU A 268 -26.73 5.41 -9.47
N LYS A 269 -26.06 5.13 -10.60
CA LYS A 269 -26.65 5.32 -11.93
C LYS A 269 -27.83 4.39 -12.14
N GLU A 270 -27.67 3.12 -11.80
CA GLU A 270 -28.74 2.12 -11.90
C GLU A 270 -29.95 2.56 -11.07
N ILE A 271 -29.75 2.91 -9.79
CA ILE A 271 -30.82 3.35 -8.87
C ILE A 271 -31.53 4.62 -9.37
N LEU A 272 -30.78 5.56 -9.95
CA LEU A 272 -31.33 6.81 -10.49
C LEU A 272 -32.09 6.61 -11.81
N ALA A 273 -31.65 5.69 -12.67
CA ALA A 273 -32.39 5.29 -13.87
C ALA A 273 -33.71 4.58 -13.52
N ASP A 274 -33.68 3.76 -12.46
CA ASP A 274 -34.85 3.06 -11.91
C ASP A 274 -35.89 4.01 -11.30
N THR A 275 -35.47 5.18 -10.79
CA THR A 275 -36.37 6.16 -10.14
C THR A 275 -36.03 7.63 -10.46
N PRO A 276 -36.16 8.09 -11.72
CA PRO A 276 -35.65 9.39 -12.15
C PRO A 276 -36.24 10.59 -11.39
N SER A 277 -37.51 10.50 -10.97
CA SER A 277 -38.20 11.54 -10.20
C SER A 277 -37.57 11.84 -8.83
N LYS A 278 -36.70 10.96 -8.32
CA LYS A 278 -35.99 11.14 -7.04
C LYS A 278 -34.54 11.64 -7.20
N ARG A 279 -34.04 11.88 -8.43
CA ARG A 279 -32.63 12.26 -8.65
C ARG A 279 -32.17 13.43 -7.77
N GLY A 280 -32.84 14.57 -7.86
CA GLY A 280 -32.47 15.77 -7.11
C GLY A 280 -32.37 15.53 -5.59
N PRO A 281 -33.44 15.02 -4.94
CA PRO A 281 -33.41 14.66 -3.52
C PRO A 281 -32.31 13.66 -3.13
N ILE A 282 -32.08 12.62 -3.93
CA ILE A 282 -31.05 11.60 -3.67
C ILE A 282 -29.64 12.21 -3.76
N MET A 283 -29.33 12.87 -4.88
CA MET A 283 -28.01 13.50 -5.11
C MET A 283 -27.70 14.52 -4.02
N LYS A 284 -28.66 15.42 -3.72
CA LYS A 284 -28.50 16.43 -2.66
C LYS A 284 -28.27 15.79 -1.29
N SER A 285 -29.09 14.81 -0.89
CA SER A 285 -28.93 14.14 0.41
C SER A 285 -27.61 13.36 0.53
N LEU A 286 -27.04 12.89 -0.59
CA LEU A 286 -25.76 12.21 -0.62
C LEU A 286 -24.60 13.20 -0.51
N LEU A 287 -24.64 14.31 -1.24
CA LEU A 287 -23.64 15.38 -1.15
C LEU A 287 -23.57 16.00 0.25
N GLU A 288 -24.73 16.25 0.87
CA GLU A 288 -24.83 16.73 2.26
C GLU A 288 -24.19 15.74 3.25
N MET A 289 -24.38 14.43 3.06
CA MET A 289 -23.76 13.40 3.89
C MET A 289 -22.23 13.34 3.70
N ILE A 290 -21.77 13.37 2.45
CA ILE A 290 -20.33 13.41 2.09
C ILE A 290 -19.66 14.62 2.74
N ASN A 291 -20.21 15.83 2.53
CA ASN A 291 -19.70 17.05 3.14
C ASN A 291 -19.68 16.94 4.68
N SER A 292 -20.75 16.43 5.29
CA SER A 292 -20.81 16.26 6.75
C SER A 292 -19.69 15.36 7.31
N LEU A 293 -19.30 14.31 6.59
CA LEU A 293 -18.22 13.41 7.01
C LEU A 293 -16.83 14.02 6.75
N VAL A 294 -16.63 14.72 5.63
CA VAL A 294 -15.39 15.48 5.34
C VAL A 294 -15.15 16.56 6.41
N GLN A 295 -16.15 17.39 6.71
CA GLN A 295 -16.05 18.42 7.75
C GLN A 295 -15.80 17.86 9.17
N LYS A 296 -16.22 16.61 9.42
CA LYS A 296 -15.92 15.86 10.67
C LYS A 296 -14.54 15.22 10.69
N ARG A 297 -13.73 15.37 9.63
CA ARG A 297 -12.44 14.69 9.42
C ARG A 297 -12.55 13.16 9.43
N MET A 298 -13.70 12.62 9.02
CA MET A 298 -13.92 11.18 8.83
C MET A 298 -13.45 10.72 7.43
N THR A 299 -12.36 11.34 6.94
CA THR A 299 -11.90 11.28 5.56
C THR A 299 -11.14 10.00 5.21
N GLY A 300 -10.92 9.10 6.18
CA GLY A 300 -10.35 7.76 5.98
C GLY A 300 -11.38 6.63 5.86
N PHE A 301 -12.68 6.93 5.88
CA PHE A 301 -13.72 5.91 5.81
C PHE A 301 -13.88 5.35 4.38
N THR A 302 -13.66 4.06 4.22
CA THR A 302 -13.82 3.37 2.92
C THR A 302 -15.25 3.45 2.37
N MET A 303 -16.24 3.45 3.25
CA MET A 303 -17.65 3.62 2.89
C MET A 303 -17.94 5.04 2.35
N LEU A 304 -17.23 6.06 2.85
CA LEU A 304 -17.27 7.41 2.29
C LEU A 304 -16.62 7.42 0.90
N HIS A 305 -15.52 6.70 0.68
CA HIS A 305 -14.85 6.66 -0.63
C HIS A 305 -15.73 5.98 -1.69
N ASP A 306 -16.41 4.89 -1.33
CA ASP A 306 -17.39 4.23 -2.21
C ASP A 306 -18.59 5.15 -2.50
N ALA A 307 -19.12 5.86 -1.48
CA ALA A 307 -20.18 6.85 -1.64
C ALA A 307 -19.77 8.02 -2.56
N MET A 308 -18.53 8.51 -2.43
CA MET A 308 -17.97 9.59 -3.25
C MET A 308 -17.74 9.16 -4.69
N LEU A 309 -17.25 7.94 -4.94
CA LEU A 309 -17.14 7.40 -6.29
C LEU A 309 -18.53 7.25 -6.94
N GLN A 310 -19.52 6.75 -6.19
CA GLN A 310 -20.89 6.60 -6.69
C GLN A 310 -21.57 7.95 -6.98
N TYR A 311 -21.40 8.95 -6.10
CA TYR A 311 -21.85 10.32 -6.39
C TYR A 311 -21.20 10.85 -7.67
N TYR A 312 -19.87 10.79 -7.77
CA TYR A 312 -19.13 11.26 -8.94
C TYR A 312 -19.63 10.61 -10.24
N LEU A 313 -19.76 9.28 -10.25
CA LEU A 313 -20.24 8.55 -11.41
C LEU A 313 -21.64 9.03 -11.83
N ALA A 314 -22.54 9.32 -10.88
CA ALA A 314 -23.88 9.83 -11.17
C ALA A 314 -23.92 11.28 -11.72
N THR A 315 -22.82 12.05 -11.63
CA THR A 315 -22.69 13.37 -12.29
C THR A 315 -22.25 13.28 -13.75
N GLU A 316 -22.48 14.35 -14.50
CA GLU A 316 -21.94 14.53 -15.85
C GLU A 316 -20.70 15.44 -15.82
N PRO A 317 -19.58 15.09 -16.48
CA PRO A 317 -18.39 15.92 -16.48
C PRO A 317 -18.66 17.35 -16.97
N GLY A 318 -18.34 18.34 -16.14
CA GLY A 318 -18.57 19.75 -16.43
C GLY A 318 -19.95 20.31 -16.03
N SER A 319 -20.85 19.49 -15.46
CA SER A 319 -22.08 19.98 -14.83
C SER A 319 -21.80 20.77 -13.54
N GLU A 320 -22.80 21.49 -13.03
CA GLU A 320 -22.67 22.17 -11.72
C GLU A 320 -22.55 21.16 -10.56
N GLU A 321 -23.27 20.03 -10.61
CA GLU A 321 -23.15 18.94 -9.61
C GLU A 321 -21.72 18.37 -9.55
N PHE A 322 -21.04 18.28 -10.70
CA PHE A 322 -19.63 17.87 -10.79
C PHE A 322 -18.69 18.96 -10.26
N LYS A 323 -18.92 20.23 -10.61
CA LYS A 323 -18.09 21.36 -10.15
C LYS A 323 -18.17 21.53 -8.63
N GLU A 324 -19.37 21.53 -8.06
CA GLU A 324 -19.59 21.66 -6.61
C GLU A 324 -18.85 20.55 -5.84
N PHE A 325 -18.96 19.31 -6.32
CA PHE A 325 -18.28 18.16 -5.72
C PHE A 325 -16.75 18.20 -5.89
N LEU A 326 -16.25 18.67 -7.03
CA LEU A 326 -14.82 18.88 -7.24
C LEU A 326 -14.26 20.01 -6.36
N GLU A 327 -14.99 21.11 -6.17
CA GLU A 327 -14.61 22.18 -5.22
C GLU A 327 -14.70 21.69 -3.76
N LEU A 328 -15.66 20.83 -3.38
CA LEU A 328 -15.72 20.18 -2.07
C LEU A 328 -14.44 19.37 -1.80
N ILE A 329 -13.99 18.56 -2.76
CA ILE A 329 -12.76 17.74 -2.62
C ILE A 329 -11.49 18.61 -2.57
N LYS A 330 -11.43 19.66 -3.41
CA LYS A 330 -10.30 20.61 -3.44
C LYS A 330 -10.29 21.59 -2.26
N GLY A 331 -11.39 21.71 -1.53
CA GLY A 331 -11.60 22.62 -0.41
C GLY A 331 -11.23 22.05 0.96
N ASP A 332 -10.80 20.79 1.04
CA ASP A 332 -10.20 20.25 2.25
C ASP A 332 -8.82 20.88 2.50
N GLU A 333 -8.77 21.89 3.37
CA GLU A 333 -7.55 22.64 3.70
C GLU A 333 -6.44 21.78 4.33
N THR A 334 -6.75 20.59 4.85
CA THR A 334 -5.73 19.69 5.41
C THR A 334 -5.06 18.82 4.34
N GLY A 335 -5.78 18.55 3.25
CA GLY A 335 -5.38 17.59 2.21
C GLY A 335 -5.56 16.11 2.61
N ASP A 336 -6.03 15.83 3.83
CA ASP A 336 -6.21 14.46 4.35
C ASP A 336 -7.16 13.65 3.46
N LEU A 337 -8.21 14.28 2.92
CA LEU A 337 -9.18 13.63 2.04
C LEU A 337 -8.53 13.08 0.76
N LEU A 338 -7.74 13.89 0.08
CA LEU A 338 -7.09 13.46 -1.16
C LEU A 338 -6.05 12.37 -0.88
N LYS A 339 -5.27 12.50 0.21
CA LYS A 339 -4.31 11.47 0.64
C LYS A 339 -5.04 10.15 0.96
N ASN A 340 -6.06 10.16 1.80
CA ASN A 340 -6.82 8.96 2.19
C ASN A 340 -7.55 8.29 1.01
N LEU A 341 -8.11 9.06 0.07
CA LEU A 341 -8.74 8.51 -1.13
C LEU A 341 -7.77 7.63 -1.94
N ALA A 342 -6.53 8.09 -2.13
CA ALA A 342 -5.55 7.42 -2.99
C ALA A 342 -5.23 5.98 -2.55
N PHE A 343 -5.14 5.70 -1.25
CA PHE A 343 -4.81 4.37 -0.71
C PHE A 343 -6.00 3.38 -0.70
N THR A 344 -7.05 3.64 -1.49
CA THR A 344 -8.24 2.76 -1.57
C THR A 344 -8.68 2.52 -3.01
N ARG A 345 -9.27 1.36 -3.28
CA ARG A 345 -9.70 0.98 -4.65
C ARG A 345 -10.68 1.97 -5.28
N SER A 346 -11.65 2.46 -4.51
CA SER A 346 -12.66 3.38 -5.03
C SER A 346 -12.17 4.83 -5.03
N GLY A 347 -11.42 5.24 -4.01
CA GLY A 347 -10.85 6.58 -3.93
C GLY A 347 -9.75 6.84 -4.95
N SER A 348 -8.86 5.86 -5.21
CA SER A 348 -7.88 5.94 -6.31
C SER A 348 -8.57 6.10 -7.66
N ARG A 349 -9.57 5.26 -7.98
CA ARG A 349 -10.38 5.40 -9.20
C ARG A 349 -11.03 6.78 -9.30
N LEU A 350 -11.63 7.27 -8.21
CA LEU A 350 -12.20 8.62 -8.16
C LEU A 350 -11.14 9.67 -8.49
N VAL A 351 -10.01 9.70 -7.76
CA VAL A 351 -8.93 10.69 -7.97
C VAL A 351 -8.38 10.63 -9.39
N CYS A 352 -8.19 9.44 -9.96
CA CYS A 352 -7.72 9.29 -11.34
C CYS A 352 -8.72 9.89 -12.34
N LEU A 353 -10.03 9.68 -12.13
CA LEU A 353 -11.07 10.25 -13.00
C LEU A 353 -11.23 11.77 -12.78
N LEU A 354 -11.03 12.29 -11.57
CA LEU A 354 -10.99 13.73 -11.30
C LEU A 354 -9.75 14.41 -11.92
N LEU A 355 -8.59 13.74 -11.95
CA LEU A 355 -7.43 14.19 -12.73
C LEU A 355 -7.72 14.16 -14.23
N ALA A 356 -8.35 13.10 -14.74
CA ALA A 356 -8.67 12.95 -16.15
C ALA A 356 -9.69 13.99 -16.65
N HIS A 357 -10.75 14.28 -15.90
CA HIS A 357 -11.77 15.28 -16.29
C HIS A 357 -11.46 16.72 -15.81
N GLY A 358 -10.59 16.90 -14.82
CA GLY A 358 -10.24 18.22 -14.29
C GLY A 358 -9.50 19.12 -15.28
N THR A 359 -9.65 20.43 -15.15
CA THR A 359 -8.89 21.40 -15.96
C THR A 359 -7.41 21.43 -15.56
N ALA A 360 -6.58 22.15 -16.32
CA ALA A 360 -5.18 22.37 -15.95
C ALA A 360 -5.00 23.04 -14.56
N LYS A 361 -5.98 23.85 -14.10
CA LYS A 361 -5.99 24.40 -12.74
C LYS A 361 -6.25 23.30 -11.71
N ASP A 362 -7.24 22.45 -11.97
CA ASP A 362 -7.67 21.40 -11.05
C ASP A 362 -6.61 20.31 -10.93
N ARG A 363 -6.07 19.84 -12.06
CA ARG A 363 -4.93 18.90 -12.12
C ARG A 363 -3.75 19.39 -11.26
N LYS A 364 -3.41 20.68 -11.36
CA LYS A 364 -2.36 21.31 -10.56
C LYS A 364 -2.70 21.39 -9.06
N GLN A 365 -3.95 21.67 -8.71
CA GLN A 365 -4.40 21.73 -7.31
C GLN A 365 -4.44 20.34 -6.66
N LEU A 366 -5.02 19.35 -7.35
CA LEU A 366 -5.06 17.95 -6.93
C LEU A 366 -3.65 17.39 -6.75
N LEU A 367 -2.75 17.59 -7.72
CA LEU A 367 -1.37 17.11 -7.64
C LEU A 367 -0.60 17.71 -6.45
N LYS A 368 -0.82 19.01 -6.15
CA LYS A 368 -0.15 19.69 -5.03
C LYS A 368 -0.49 19.05 -3.67
N SER A 369 -1.70 18.53 -3.50
CA SER A 369 -2.13 17.89 -2.24
C SER A 369 -1.38 16.60 -1.90
N TYR A 370 -0.68 16.00 -2.88
CA TYR A 370 0.11 14.78 -2.71
C TYR A 370 1.60 15.02 -2.42
N LYS A 371 2.03 16.28 -2.30
CA LYS A 371 3.40 16.61 -1.87
C LYS A 371 3.69 15.96 -0.50
N ASP A 372 4.92 15.46 -0.36
CA ASP A 372 5.44 14.78 0.83
C ASP A 372 4.66 13.48 1.10
N THR A 373 4.29 12.76 0.04
CA THR A 373 3.50 11.50 0.06
C THR A 373 3.66 10.64 -1.21
N PHE A 374 4.16 11.16 -2.34
CA PHE A 374 4.36 10.38 -3.58
C PHE A 374 5.21 9.10 -3.39
N MET A 375 6.24 9.13 -2.53
CA MET A 375 7.08 7.95 -2.27
C MET A 375 6.28 6.81 -1.63
N THR A 376 5.45 7.12 -0.62
CA THR A 376 4.51 6.17 -0.02
C THR A 376 3.45 5.71 -1.02
N MET A 377 2.94 6.62 -1.87
CA MET A 377 1.95 6.28 -2.89
C MET A 377 2.48 5.31 -3.95
N ALA A 378 3.75 5.44 -4.35
CA ALA A 378 4.35 4.55 -5.32
C ALA A 378 4.36 3.09 -4.85
N GLY A 379 4.61 2.85 -3.55
CA GLY A 379 4.64 1.51 -2.96
C GLY A 379 3.28 0.83 -2.75
N ASP A 380 2.17 1.57 -2.80
CA ASP A 380 0.82 1.02 -2.57
C ASP A 380 0.11 0.53 -3.85
N GLN A 381 -0.72 -0.50 -3.70
CA GLN A 381 -1.48 -1.17 -4.77
C GLN A 381 -2.53 -0.29 -5.48
N TYR A 382 -2.95 0.83 -4.88
CA TYR A 382 -3.97 1.73 -5.41
C TYR A 382 -3.43 3.13 -5.69
N ALA A 383 -2.62 3.68 -4.77
CA ALA A 383 -2.17 5.06 -4.85
C ALA A 383 -1.18 5.32 -5.99
N HIS A 384 -0.39 4.33 -6.41
CA HIS A 384 0.52 4.47 -7.57
C HIS A 384 -0.25 4.82 -8.86
N LEU A 385 -1.50 4.39 -9.00
CA LEU A 385 -2.35 4.68 -10.16
C LEU A 385 -2.65 6.18 -10.32
N VAL A 386 -2.62 6.94 -9.22
CA VAL A 386 -2.73 8.41 -9.23
C VAL A 386 -1.47 9.04 -9.85
N ILE A 387 -0.28 8.50 -9.55
CA ILE A 387 0.99 8.92 -10.16
C ILE A 387 0.99 8.61 -11.67
N LEU A 388 0.60 7.39 -12.05
CA LEU A 388 0.53 7.00 -13.47
C LEU A 388 -0.47 7.88 -14.24
N THR A 389 -1.66 8.11 -13.68
CA THR A 389 -2.66 9.01 -14.26
C THR A 389 -2.14 10.45 -14.38
N ALA A 390 -1.37 10.95 -13.42
CA ALA A 390 -0.77 12.28 -13.50
C ALA A 390 0.24 12.40 -14.66
N TYR A 391 1.01 11.34 -14.97
CA TYR A 391 1.83 11.28 -16.18
C TYR A 391 0.97 11.27 -17.46
N ASP A 392 -0.15 10.54 -17.45
CA ASP A 392 -1.01 10.35 -18.62
C ASP A 392 -1.80 11.59 -19.06
N VAL A 393 -2.22 12.46 -18.12
CA VAL A 393 -3.22 13.52 -18.39
C VAL A 393 -2.72 14.95 -18.23
N ILE A 394 -1.60 15.19 -17.54
CA ILE A 394 -1.13 16.55 -17.26
C ILE A 394 -0.21 17.06 -18.38
N ASP A 395 -0.69 18.03 -19.17
CA ASP A 395 0.05 18.62 -20.30
C ASP A 395 1.24 19.50 -19.87
N ASP A 396 1.24 20.02 -18.63
CA ASP A 396 2.38 20.69 -18.01
C ASP A 396 3.31 19.65 -17.36
N THR A 397 4.04 18.95 -18.21
CA THR A 397 5.04 17.93 -17.81
C THR A 397 6.13 18.50 -16.92
N LYS A 398 6.45 19.80 -17.03
CA LYS A 398 7.43 20.49 -16.17
C LYS A 398 6.91 20.66 -14.75
N LEU A 399 5.60 20.90 -14.56
CA LEU A 399 4.95 20.81 -13.27
C LEU A 399 4.96 19.38 -12.74
N THR A 400 4.57 18.39 -13.56
CA THR A 400 4.48 16.98 -13.15
C THR A 400 5.84 16.45 -12.68
N ALA A 401 6.88 16.59 -13.51
CA ALA A 401 8.24 16.17 -13.20
C ALA A 401 8.77 16.83 -11.91
N LYS A 402 8.61 18.16 -11.76
CA LYS A 402 9.05 18.90 -10.57
C LYS A 402 8.24 18.63 -9.30
N SER A 403 7.05 18.06 -9.42
CA SER A 403 6.20 17.72 -8.26
C SER A 403 6.44 16.30 -7.77
N ILE A 404 6.69 15.37 -8.69
CA ILE A 404 6.75 13.93 -8.40
C ILE A 404 8.20 13.43 -8.30
N PHE A 405 9.05 13.71 -9.30
CA PHE A 405 10.36 13.06 -9.39
C PHE A 405 11.31 13.37 -8.22
N PRO A 406 11.41 14.60 -7.67
CA PRO A 406 12.28 14.85 -6.52
C PRO A 406 11.94 14.02 -5.29
N GLU A 407 10.68 13.63 -5.10
CA GLU A 407 10.27 12.80 -3.95
C GLU A 407 10.45 11.30 -4.21
N LEU A 408 10.27 10.84 -5.46
CA LEU A 408 10.52 9.44 -5.82
C LEU A 408 12.01 9.11 -5.97
N VAL A 409 12.81 10.08 -6.39
CA VAL A 409 14.25 9.92 -6.68
C VAL A 409 15.09 10.33 -5.47
N GLY A 410 14.77 11.43 -4.79
CA GLY A 410 15.64 12.06 -3.78
C GLY A 410 16.50 13.19 -4.36
N GLU A 411 17.23 13.90 -3.49
CA GLU A 411 18.02 15.09 -3.88
C GLU A 411 19.54 14.86 -3.88
N LYS A 412 20.04 13.78 -3.25
CA LYS A 412 21.46 13.40 -3.22
C LYS A 412 21.70 12.09 -3.97
N THR A 413 22.83 11.94 -4.66
CA THR A 413 23.20 10.71 -5.41
C THR A 413 23.07 9.41 -4.60
N GLU A 414 23.39 9.41 -3.29
CA GLU A 414 23.18 8.25 -2.41
C GLU A 414 21.68 7.88 -2.31
N GLU A 415 20.82 8.89 -2.09
CA GLU A 415 19.36 8.73 -2.06
C GLU A 415 18.81 8.32 -3.44
N VAL A 416 19.33 8.88 -4.53
CA VAL A 416 18.99 8.50 -5.92
C VAL A 416 19.13 7.01 -6.13
N VAL A 417 20.27 6.45 -5.71
CA VAL A 417 20.58 5.03 -5.85
C VAL A 417 19.65 4.18 -4.98
N ASP A 418 19.58 4.45 -3.68
CA ASP A 418 18.84 3.63 -2.73
C ASP A 418 17.33 3.64 -3.01
N ASN A 419 16.75 4.81 -3.33
CA ASN A 419 15.34 4.94 -3.66
C ASN A 419 14.98 4.16 -4.94
N ILE A 420 15.80 4.27 -5.99
CA ILE A 420 15.56 3.56 -7.26
C ILE A 420 15.74 2.05 -7.08
N VAL A 421 16.82 1.60 -6.41
CA VAL A 421 17.07 0.16 -6.15
C VAL A 421 15.97 -0.45 -5.28
N GLY A 422 15.51 0.26 -4.23
CA GLY A 422 14.38 -0.16 -3.41
C GLY A 422 13.07 -0.23 -4.20
N ALA A 423 12.73 0.84 -4.93
CA ALA A 423 11.49 0.92 -5.69
C ALA A 423 11.40 -0.10 -6.82
N VAL A 424 12.51 -0.39 -7.52
CA VAL A 424 12.59 -1.40 -8.59
C VAL A 424 12.23 -2.80 -8.09
N ASN A 425 12.53 -3.11 -6.84
CA ASN A 425 12.22 -4.41 -6.22
C ASN A 425 10.81 -4.49 -5.62
N ASN A 426 10.15 -3.36 -5.37
CA ASN A 426 8.74 -3.31 -4.97
C ASN A 426 7.81 -3.51 -6.19
N PRO A 427 6.77 -4.37 -6.11
CA PRO A 427 5.92 -4.70 -7.25
C PRO A 427 5.02 -3.55 -7.76
N TYR A 428 4.84 -2.48 -6.98
CA TYR A 428 4.08 -1.29 -7.35
C TYR A 428 4.98 -0.09 -7.60
N ALA A 429 5.98 0.17 -6.76
CA ALA A 429 6.82 1.38 -6.88
C ALA A 429 7.60 1.40 -8.19
N ARG A 430 8.03 0.24 -8.70
CA ARG A 430 8.67 0.13 -10.03
C ARG A 430 7.80 0.66 -11.17
N LEU A 431 6.47 0.67 -11.05
CA LEU A 431 5.57 1.24 -12.07
C LEU A 431 5.75 2.75 -12.18
N ALA A 432 5.99 3.46 -11.07
CA ALA A 432 6.15 4.91 -11.08
C ALA A 432 7.37 5.38 -11.90
N PHE A 433 8.34 4.49 -12.13
CA PHE A 433 9.49 4.70 -13.01
C PHE A 433 9.28 4.06 -14.40
N MET A 434 8.87 2.79 -14.43
CA MET A 434 8.84 1.98 -15.66
C MET A 434 7.64 2.22 -16.57
N TYR A 435 6.53 2.75 -16.06
CA TYR A 435 5.33 3.00 -16.86
C TYR A 435 5.57 3.98 -18.02
N LEU A 436 6.46 4.96 -17.83
CA LEU A 436 6.88 5.85 -18.91
C LEU A 436 7.58 5.10 -20.07
N PHE A 437 8.23 3.96 -19.80
CA PHE A 437 8.96 3.18 -20.79
C PHE A 437 8.14 2.03 -21.39
N GLU A 438 7.32 1.34 -20.59
CA GLU A 438 6.51 0.18 -21.00
C GLU A 438 5.02 0.49 -21.29
N GLY A 439 4.46 1.58 -20.77
CA GLY A 439 3.02 1.88 -20.83
C GLY A 439 2.17 0.76 -20.22
N LEU A 440 1.04 0.42 -20.85
CA LEU A 440 0.14 -0.67 -20.42
C LEU A 440 0.66 -2.09 -20.72
N SER A 441 1.98 -2.30 -20.73
CA SER A 441 2.58 -3.62 -20.92
C SER A 441 2.17 -4.61 -19.83
N LYS A 442 1.72 -5.80 -20.21
CA LYS A 442 1.29 -6.85 -19.26
C LYS A 442 2.43 -7.46 -18.45
N SER A 443 3.70 -7.20 -18.79
CA SER A 443 4.88 -7.60 -17.99
C SER A 443 5.14 -6.68 -16.80
N LEU A 444 4.65 -5.44 -16.85
CA LEU A 444 4.93 -4.43 -15.82
C LEU A 444 4.00 -4.59 -14.60
N PHE A 445 2.70 -4.81 -14.83
CA PHE A 445 1.69 -4.85 -13.77
C PHE A 445 1.67 -6.21 -13.04
N PRO A 446 1.53 -6.23 -11.70
CA PRO A 446 1.41 -7.47 -10.93
C PRO A 446 0.24 -8.37 -11.39
N PRO A 447 0.42 -9.71 -11.42
CA PRO A 447 -0.62 -10.63 -11.86
C PRO A 447 -1.75 -10.78 -10.84
N GLY A 448 -2.93 -11.17 -11.30
CA GLY A 448 -4.08 -11.55 -10.47
C GLY A 448 -5.27 -10.57 -10.49
N THR A 449 -5.07 -9.32 -10.95
CA THR A 449 -6.14 -8.33 -11.12
C THR A 449 -5.94 -7.51 -12.39
N SER A 450 -7.03 -7.19 -13.09
CA SER A 450 -7.02 -6.29 -14.25
C SER A 450 -7.28 -4.82 -13.86
N PHE A 451 -7.64 -4.55 -12.60
CA PHE A 451 -8.16 -3.25 -12.14
C PHE A 451 -7.30 -2.05 -12.55
N ALA A 452 -5.97 -2.13 -12.36
CA ALA A 452 -5.04 -1.08 -12.76
C ALA A 452 -5.09 -0.79 -14.27
N GLN A 453 -5.05 -1.84 -15.10
CA GLN A 453 -5.08 -1.72 -16.55
C GLN A 453 -6.45 -1.22 -17.05
N ASP A 454 -7.54 -1.61 -16.40
CA ASP A 454 -8.90 -1.22 -16.79
C ASP A 454 -9.20 0.23 -16.39
N LEU A 455 -8.72 0.68 -15.22
CA LEU A 455 -8.78 2.10 -14.82
C LEU A 455 -7.96 2.99 -15.75
N LEU A 456 -6.73 2.58 -16.10
CA LEU A 456 -5.91 3.37 -17.01
C LEU A 456 -6.51 3.42 -18.42
N LYS A 457 -7.17 2.36 -18.92
CA LYS A 457 -7.96 2.44 -20.17
C LYS A 457 -9.13 3.43 -20.06
N GLU A 458 -9.84 3.46 -18.92
CA GLU A 458 -10.90 4.44 -18.66
C GLU A 458 -10.34 5.89 -18.74
N VAL A 459 -9.19 6.14 -18.12
CA VAL A 459 -8.44 7.41 -18.24
C VAL A 459 -8.00 7.69 -19.69
N TYR A 460 -7.59 6.67 -20.45
CA TYR A 460 -7.16 6.81 -21.85
C TYR A 460 -8.30 7.23 -22.78
N GLU A 461 -9.54 6.77 -22.53
CA GLU A 461 -10.71 7.24 -23.28
C GLU A 461 -11.05 8.70 -22.94
N VAL A 462 -10.96 9.08 -21.66
CA VAL A 462 -11.22 10.47 -21.22
C VAL A 462 -10.19 11.45 -21.81
N ARG A 463 -8.89 11.14 -21.70
CA ARG A 463 -7.82 12.09 -22.07
C ARG A 463 -7.84 12.52 -23.54
N LYS A 464 -8.41 11.71 -24.43
CA LYS A 464 -8.63 12.04 -25.87
C LYS A 464 -9.41 13.34 -26.07
N THR A 465 -10.21 13.75 -25.10
CA THR A 465 -11.00 14.99 -25.14
C THR A 465 -10.55 16.06 -24.15
N THR A 466 -9.86 15.67 -23.06
CA THR A 466 -9.52 16.56 -21.94
C THR A 466 -8.04 16.94 -21.83
N SER A 467 -7.15 16.33 -22.61
CA SER A 467 -5.71 16.65 -22.62
C SER A 467 -5.25 16.99 -24.04
N LYS A 468 -4.50 18.08 -24.18
CA LYS A 468 -4.23 18.73 -25.48
C LYS A 468 -2.85 18.44 -26.04
N LYS A 469 -1.90 17.99 -25.22
CA LYS A 469 -0.61 17.52 -25.72
C LYS A 469 -0.79 16.13 -26.33
N ASP A 470 -0.01 15.86 -27.38
CA ASP A 470 0.12 14.51 -27.90
C ASP A 470 0.62 13.53 -26.80
N GLU A 471 0.25 12.26 -26.91
CA GLU A 471 0.56 11.22 -25.94
C GLU A 471 2.06 10.96 -25.85
N ASP A 472 2.70 10.64 -26.99
CA ASP A 472 4.13 10.36 -27.00
C ASP A 472 4.92 11.64 -26.72
N ALA A 473 4.49 12.82 -27.15
CA ALA A 473 5.12 14.08 -26.77
C ALA A 473 5.10 14.33 -25.24
N ARG A 474 3.96 14.12 -24.56
CA ARG A 474 3.86 14.24 -23.09
C ARG A 474 4.78 13.23 -22.40
N ARG A 475 4.79 12.00 -22.90
CA ARG A 475 5.57 10.88 -22.39
C ARG A 475 7.08 11.09 -22.57
N GLN A 476 7.54 11.51 -23.74
CA GLN A 476 8.96 11.76 -24.03
C GLN A 476 9.53 12.94 -23.25
N GLU A 477 8.75 14.01 -23.03
CA GLU A 477 9.16 15.09 -22.13
C GLU A 477 9.40 14.59 -20.69
N LEU A 478 8.53 13.73 -20.16
CA LEU A 478 8.70 13.13 -18.84
C LEU A 478 9.90 12.17 -18.79
N ILE A 479 10.05 11.29 -19.80
CA ILE A 479 11.23 10.43 -19.96
C ILE A 479 12.51 11.26 -19.93
N SER A 480 12.58 12.35 -20.71
CA SER A 480 13.78 13.19 -20.81
C SER A 480 14.23 13.82 -19.50
N THR A 481 13.32 13.97 -18.52
CA THR A 481 13.64 14.48 -17.19
C THR A 481 13.97 13.35 -16.21
N LEU A 482 13.38 12.15 -16.36
CA LEU A 482 13.60 11.03 -15.47
C LEU A 482 14.87 10.23 -15.81
N ILE A 483 15.14 10.00 -17.10
CA ILE A 483 16.16 9.06 -17.60
C ILE A 483 17.59 9.28 -17.06
N PRO A 484 18.10 10.49 -16.75
CA PRO A 484 19.47 10.64 -16.23
C PRO A 484 19.66 9.92 -14.88
N HIS A 485 18.71 10.08 -13.96
CA HIS A 485 18.74 9.47 -12.62
C HIS A 485 18.68 7.94 -12.67
N LEU A 486 17.93 7.38 -13.64
CA LEU A 486 17.86 5.93 -13.83
C LEU A 486 19.18 5.36 -14.35
N LEU A 487 19.87 6.11 -15.21
CA LEU A 487 21.19 5.73 -15.74
C LEU A 487 22.30 5.93 -14.69
N GLU A 488 22.20 6.96 -13.84
CA GLU A 488 23.05 7.16 -12.66
C GLU A 488 22.93 5.99 -11.67
N ALA A 489 21.70 5.53 -11.39
CA ALA A 489 21.47 4.36 -10.54
C ALA A 489 22.01 3.05 -11.15
N ILE A 490 21.85 2.84 -12.47
CA ILE A 490 22.43 1.69 -13.17
C ILE A 490 23.97 1.73 -13.18
N ALA A 491 24.56 2.92 -13.36
CA ALA A 491 26.01 3.10 -13.36
C ALA A 491 26.64 2.94 -11.96
N THR A 492 25.92 3.34 -10.90
CA THR A 492 26.45 3.36 -9.53
C THR A 492 26.20 2.06 -8.77
N ALA A 493 25.06 1.39 -8.97
CA ALA A 493 24.69 0.14 -8.27
C ALA A 493 24.36 -1.03 -9.22
N PRO A 494 25.19 -1.32 -10.25
CA PRO A 494 24.90 -2.36 -11.23
C PRO A 494 24.71 -3.74 -10.59
N SER A 495 25.60 -4.14 -9.67
CA SER A 495 25.54 -5.45 -8.99
C SER A 495 24.28 -5.62 -8.14
N ALA A 496 23.82 -4.58 -7.45
CA ALA A 496 22.60 -4.62 -6.64
C ALA A 496 21.36 -4.83 -7.52
N LEU A 497 21.26 -4.11 -8.65
CA LEU A 497 20.20 -4.31 -9.63
C LEU A 497 20.33 -5.69 -10.34
N MET A 498 21.55 -6.16 -10.61
CA MET A 498 21.81 -7.45 -11.26
C MET A 498 21.48 -8.66 -10.35
N SER A 499 21.39 -8.46 -9.03
CA SER A 499 21.07 -9.51 -8.06
C SER A 499 19.63 -10.03 -8.15
N THR A 500 18.68 -9.25 -8.70
CA THR A 500 17.25 -9.62 -8.73
C THR A 500 16.64 -9.69 -10.13
N ALA A 501 15.56 -10.45 -10.25
CA ALA A 501 14.81 -10.57 -11.51
C ALA A 501 14.14 -9.26 -11.95
N PHE A 502 13.73 -8.39 -11.02
CA PHE A 502 13.16 -7.08 -11.35
C PHE A 502 14.24 -6.05 -11.69
N GLY A 503 15.39 -6.07 -11.00
CA GLY A 503 16.52 -5.19 -11.34
C GLY A 503 17.14 -5.52 -12.70
N CYS A 504 17.32 -6.80 -13.03
CA CYS A 504 17.72 -7.21 -14.38
C CYS A 504 16.70 -6.84 -15.47
N GLN A 505 15.40 -6.88 -15.16
CA GLN A 505 14.36 -6.43 -16.09
C GLN A 505 14.41 -4.90 -16.27
N PHE A 506 14.54 -4.13 -15.19
CA PHE A 506 14.74 -2.68 -15.19
C PHE A 506 15.95 -2.25 -16.02
N ILE A 507 17.12 -2.85 -15.78
CA ILE A 507 18.35 -2.60 -16.56
C ILE A 507 18.09 -2.83 -18.06
N ALA A 508 17.51 -3.99 -18.41
CA ALA A 508 17.21 -4.31 -19.80
C ALA A 508 16.22 -3.31 -20.41
N ASP A 509 15.14 -2.98 -19.73
CA ASP A 509 14.11 -2.10 -20.28
C ASP A 509 14.57 -0.65 -20.47
N ILE A 510 15.37 -0.12 -19.55
CA ILE A 510 15.92 1.24 -19.58
C ILE A 510 17.02 1.36 -20.64
N LEU A 511 17.98 0.42 -20.69
CA LEU A 511 19.03 0.44 -21.71
C LEU A 511 18.48 0.11 -23.11
N LEU A 512 17.36 -0.59 -23.21
CA LEU A 512 16.61 -0.80 -24.47
C LEU A 512 15.55 0.27 -24.77
N ALA A 513 15.48 1.37 -24.02
CA ALA A 513 14.68 2.54 -24.36
C ALA A 513 15.46 3.48 -25.30
N ASN A 514 14.79 4.21 -26.20
CA ASN A 514 15.47 5.17 -27.08
C ASN A 514 15.64 6.55 -26.42
N ALA A 515 16.34 6.59 -25.28
CA ALA A 515 16.59 7.80 -24.49
C ALA A 515 17.89 7.71 -23.66
N GLY A 516 18.49 8.87 -23.38
CA GLY A 516 19.68 9.01 -22.52
C GLY A 516 21.01 8.59 -23.17
N ASP A 517 22.12 9.05 -22.59
CA ASP A 517 23.45 8.53 -22.89
C ASP A 517 23.74 7.33 -21.98
N LYS A 518 24.05 6.19 -22.60
CA LYS A 518 24.13 4.89 -21.95
C LYS A 518 25.55 4.40 -21.70
N ALA A 519 26.58 5.12 -22.18
CA ALA A 519 27.96 4.62 -22.19
C ALA A 519 28.42 4.13 -20.81
N THR A 520 28.39 5.01 -19.80
CA THR A 520 28.81 4.69 -18.43
C THR A 520 27.99 3.56 -17.80
N ALA A 521 26.68 3.50 -18.10
CA ALA A 521 25.79 2.46 -17.59
C ALA A 521 26.06 1.09 -18.23
N LEU A 522 26.39 1.04 -19.52
CA LEU A 522 26.80 -0.18 -20.23
C LEU A 522 28.17 -0.67 -19.72
N GLU A 523 29.12 0.24 -19.52
CA GLU A 523 30.43 -0.09 -18.93
C GLU A 523 30.29 -0.64 -17.51
N ALA A 524 29.47 -0.02 -16.66
CA ALA A 524 29.21 -0.47 -15.29
C ALA A 524 28.57 -1.87 -15.25
N ILE A 525 27.57 -2.14 -16.10
CA ILE A 525 26.94 -3.46 -16.21
C ILE A 525 27.92 -4.52 -16.74
N ALA A 526 28.84 -4.16 -17.65
CA ALA A 526 29.90 -5.07 -18.08
C ALA A 526 30.88 -5.38 -16.95
N GLN A 527 31.35 -4.38 -16.19
CA GLN A 527 32.25 -4.59 -15.04
C GLN A 527 31.58 -5.39 -13.90
N ALA A 528 30.27 -5.23 -13.68
CA ALA A 528 29.52 -6.04 -12.72
C ALA A 528 29.26 -7.50 -13.19
N ALA A 529 29.59 -7.83 -14.45
CA ALA A 529 29.64 -9.20 -14.95
C ALA A 529 31.05 -9.82 -14.88
N LYS A 530 32.02 -9.12 -14.26
CA LYS A 530 33.37 -9.60 -14.00
C LYS A 530 33.39 -10.53 -12.77
N GLY A 531 34.11 -11.63 -12.90
CA GLY A 531 34.31 -12.62 -11.85
C GLY A 531 34.54 -13.99 -12.47
N ASN A 532 34.95 -14.95 -11.64
CA ASN A 532 35.03 -16.34 -12.04
C ASN A 532 33.64 -16.98 -11.89
N PRO A 533 32.98 -17.45 -12.98
CA PRO A 533 31.70 -18.15 -12.87
C PRO A 533 31.75 -19.40 -11.99
N SER A 534 32.91 -20.01 -11.80
CA SER A 534 33.08 -21.28 -11.09
C SER A 534 33.73 -21.12 -9.72
N GLU A 535 33.68 -19.91 -9.16
CA GLU A 535 34.09 -19.60 -7.78
C GLU A 535 33.00 -20.03 -6.79
N GLU A 536 33.41 -20.70 -5.71
CA GLU A 536 32.50 -21.14 -4.65
C GLU A 536 32.31 -19.98 -3.66
N VAL A 537 31.06 -19.56 -3.43
CA VAL A 537 30.76 -18.45 -2.52
C VAL A 537 30.92 -18.93 -1.07
N PRO A 538 31.65 -18.22 -0.18
CA PRO A 538 31.90 -18.68 1.18
C PRO A 538 30.61 -18.87 2.00
N GLU A 539 30.51 -19.98 2.74
CA GLU A 539 29.33 -20.29 3.57
C GLU A 539 29.11 -19.30 4.73
N ASP A 540 30.15 -18.56 5.13
CA ASP A 540 30.10 -17.54 6.20
C ASP A 540 29.49 -16.19 5.75
N GLU A 541 29.20 -15.97 4.46
CA GLU A 541 28.56 -14.73 4.01
C GLU A 541 27.06 -14.71 4.35
N MET A 542 26.60 -13.67 5.06
CA MET A 542 25.17 -13.51 5.40
C MET A 542 24.25 -13.31 4.18
N GLN A 543 24.79 -12.92 3.02
CA GLN A 543 24.06 -12.74 1.76
C GLN A 543 24.97 -13.09 0.56
N PRO A 544 25.20 -14.39 0.27
CA PRO A 544 26.15 -14.84 -0.75
C PRO A 544 25.72 -14.39 -2.16
N GLN A 545 26.49 -13.50 -2.79
CA GLN A 545 26.13 -12.96 -4.11
C GLN A 545 26.41 -13.97 -5.23
N THR A 546 25.34 -14.55 -5.78
CA THR A 546 25.43 -15.47 -6.92
C THR A 546 25.88 -14.74 -8.18
N HIS A 547 27.03 -15.13 -8.74
CA HIS A 547 27.58 -14.54 -9.96
C HIS A 547 26.57 -14.54 -11.13
N VAL A 548 26.45 -13.40 -11.82
CA VAL A 548 25.35 -13.12 -12.78
C VAL A 548 25.20 -14.16 -13.91
N SER A 549 26.30 -14.83 -14.30
CA SER A 549 26.27 -15.90 -15.31
C SER A 549 25.52 -17.17 -14.88
N LYS A 550 25.25 -17.34 -13.58
CA LYS A 550 24.44 -18.44 -13.04
C LYS A 550 22.97 -18.09 -12.94
N THR A 551 22.58 -16.81 -12.92
CA THR A 551 21.17 -16.43 -12.70
C THR A 551 20.39 -16.42 -14.03
N PRO A 552 19.22 -17.09 -14.12
CA PRO A 552 18.42 -17.09 -15.35
C PRO A 552 17.86 -15.72 -15.74
N PHE A 553 17.89 -14.73 -14.85
CA PHE A 553 17.52 -13.34 -15.17
C PHE A 553 18.73 -12.51 -15.64
N GLY A 554 19.89 -12.66 -15.00
CA GLY A 554 21.14 -12.01 -15.42
C GLY A 554 21.57 -12.40 -16.83
N GLY A 555 21.60 -13.71 -17.13
CA GLY A 555 21.88 -14.21 -18.47
C GLY A 555 20.90 -13.71 -19.54
N ARG A 556 19.61 -13.52 -19.19
CA ARG A 556 18.61 -12.94 -20.12
C ARG A 556 18.80 -11.45 -20.32
N MET A 557 19.14 -10.70 -19.28
CA MET A 557 19.45 -9.26 -19.36
C MET A 557 20.65 -9.03 -20.27
N LEU A 558 21.80 -9.66 -19.98
CA LEU A 558 23.03 -9.50 -20.75
C LEU A 558 22.84 -9.92 -22.22
N LYS A 559 22.13 -11.03 -22.47
CA LYS A 559 21.75 -11.43 -23.82
C LYS A 559 20.91 -10.36 -24.54
N SER A 560 19.94 -9.75 -23.86
CA SER A 560 19.07 -8.74 -24.45
C SER A 560 19.82 -7.45 -24.79
N LEU A 561 20.82 -7.07 -23.98
CA LEU A 561 21.71 -5.95 -24.26
C LEU A 561 22.63 -6.22 -25.46
N ILE A 562 23.20 -7.44 -25.59
CA ILE A 562 23.98 -7.84 -26.78
C ILE A 562 23.10 -7.80 -28.04
N GLN A 563 21.86 -8.30 -27.94
CA GLN A 563 20.92 -8.27 -29.06
C GLN A 563 20.39 -6.86 -29.38
N GLY A 564 20.72 -5.85 -28.55
CA GLY A 564 20.59 -4.43 -28.85
C GLY A 564 19.17 -3.91 -29.06
N GLY A 565 18.13 -4.72 -28.79
CA GLY A 565 16.77 -4.43 -29.24
C GLY A 565 15.68 -5.25 -28.56
N ARG A 566 14.42 -4.86 -28.81
CA ARG A 566 13.22 -5.58 -28.34
C ARG A 566 12.70 -6.55 -29.41
N PHE A 567 12.10 -7.66 -28.99
CA PHE A 567 11.48 -8.62 -29.92
C PHE A 567 10.11 -8.11 -30.39
N ASP A 568 9.97 -7.88 -31.70
CA ASP A 568 8.70 -7.52 -32.32
C ASP A 568 7.96 -8.77 -32.81
N LYS A 569 6.68 -8.88 -32.42
CA LYS A 569 5.85 -10.06 -32.70
C LYS A 569 5.26 -10.08 -34.12
N ALA A 570 5.17 -8.94 -34.80
CA ALA A 570 4.68 -8.85 -36.17
C ALA A 570 5.81 -9.07 -37.19
N ALA A 571 6.99 -8.54 -36.92
CA ALA A 571 8.21 -8.77 -37.69
C ALA A 571 8.88 -10.13 -37.39
N GLY A 572 8.50 -10.79 -36.29
CA GLY A 572 9.01 -12.11 -35.89
C GLY A 572 10.48 -12.12 -35.48
N LYS A 573 11.07 -10.96 -35.21
CA LYS A 573 12.50 -10.76 -34.99
C LYS A 573 12.76 -9.67 -33.95
N ILE A 574 14.01 -9.58 -33.48
CA ILE A 574 14.47 -8.43 -32.70
C ILE A 574 14.68 -7.25 -33.64
N ILE A 575 14.24 -6.06 -33.20
CA ILE A 575 14.52 -4.78 -33.86
C ILE A 575 15.58 -4.07 -33.00
N PRO A 576 16.84 -3.97 -33.46
CA PRO A 576 17.88 -3.21 -32.77
C PRO A 576 17.53 -1.73 -32.62
N LEU A 577 18.15 -1.10 -31.63
CA LEU A 577 18.20 0.35 -31.49
C LEU A 577 19.11 0.97 -32.56
N GLU A 578 18.79 2.21 -32.93
CA GLU A 578 19.62 3.08 -33.76
C GLU A 578 19.92 4.37 -32.97
N PRO A 579 21.18 4.65 -32.59
CA PRO A 579 22.38 3.82 -32.80
C PRO A 579 22.35 2.52 -31.97
N ALA A 580 23.06 1.50 -32.47
CA ALA A 580 23.25 0.22 -31.78
C ALA A 580 24.02 0.38 -30.46
N LEU A 581 23.75 -0.49 -29.48
CA LEU A 581 24.37 -0.41 -28.15
C LEU A 581 25.86 -0.77 -28.11
N GLY A 582 26.40 -1.49 -29.11
CA GLY A 582 27.80 -1.93 -29.13
C GLY A 582 28.21 -2.89 -28.01
N PHE A 583 27.26 -3.34 -27.16
CA PHE A 583 27.52 -3.99 -25.89
C PHE A 583 28.30 -5.31 -26.02
N SER A 584 28.23 -5.96 -27.17
CA SER A 584 29.08 -7.09 -27.57
C SER A 584 30.57 -6.83 -27.30
N ASN A 585 31.04 -5.64 -27.69
CA ASN A 585 32.43 -5.21 -27.59
C ASN A 585 32.80 -4.64 -26.21
N ILE A 586 31.80 -4.24 -25.41
CA ILE A 586 31.98 -3.74 -24.03
C ILE A 586 32.07 -4.92 -23.06
N LEU A 587 31.20 -5.92 -23.21
CA LEU A 587 31.13 -7.08 -22.31
C LEU A 587 32.26 -8.08 -22.54
N TYR A 588 32.57 -8.42 -23.81
CA TYR A 588 33.51 -9.51 -24.11
C TYR A 588 34.89 -9.34 -23.45
N PRO A 589 35.56 -8.17 -23.48
CA PRO A 589 36.85 -7.99 -22.80
C PRO A 589 36.82 -8.33 -21.30
N VAL A 590 35.67 -8.13 -20.64
CA VAL A 590 35.50 -8.38 -19.19
C VAL A 590 35.26 -9.85 -18.86
N ILE A 591 34.61 -10.61 -19.76
CA ILE A 591 34.28 -12.04 -19.54
C ILE A 591 35.18 -13.00 -20.33
N SER A 592 36.14 -12.49 -21.09
CA SER A 592 36.95 -13.25 -22.05
C SER A 592 37.72 -14.43 -21.43
N ASP A 593 38.31 -14.24 -20.25
CA ASP A 593 39.07 -15.27 -19.52
C ASP A 593 38.21 -16.50 -19.18
N TYR A 594 36.92 -16.30 -18.89
CA TYR A 594 35.97 -17.34 -18.48
C TYR A 594 34.97 -17.71 -19.57
N ILE A 595 35.22 -17.34 -20.83
CA ILE A 595 34.25 -17.48 -21.93
C ILE A 595 33.76 -18.93 -22.14
N VAL A 596 34.55 -19.93 -21.74
CA VAL A 596 34.20 -21.36 -21.79
C VAL A 596 33.21 -21.75 -20.69
N ASP A 597 33.36 -21.22 -19.48
CA ASP A 597 32.41 -21.42 -18.37
C ASP A 597 31.08 -20.71 -18.64
N TRP A 598 31.13 -19.51 -19.21
CA TRP A 598 29.93 -18.84 -19.73
C TRP A 598 29.25 -19.68 -20.82
N ALA A 599 30.02 -20.21 -21.78
CA ALA A 599 29.50 -21.01 -22.89
C ALA A 599 28.94 -22.39 -22.48
N THR A 600 29.31 -22.90 -21.31
CA THR A 600 28.86 -24.22 -20.81
C THR A 600 27.88 -24.13 -19.64
N GLY A 601 27.83 -23.00 -18.93
CA GLY A 601 26.93 -22.73 -17.80
C GLY A 601 25.55 -22.19 -18.18
N PRO A 602 24.71 -21.82 -17.19
CA PRO A 602 23.31 -21.43 -17.41
C PRO A 602 23.13 -20.27 -18.40
N SER A 603 24.04 -19.30 -18.42
CA SER A 603 24.02 -18.15 -19.32
C SER A 603 24.70 -18.37 -20.68
N SER A 604 24.83 -19.63 -21.15
CA SER A 604 25.41 -19.97 -22.47
C SER A 604 24.82 -19.20 -23.65
N PHE A 605 23.55 -18.79 -23.57
CA PHE A 605 22.90 -17.94 -24.57
C PHE A 605 23.50 -16.52 -24.70
N VAL A 606 24.27 -16.04 -23.72
CA VAL A 606 25.07 -14.80 -23.83
C VAL A 606 26.17 -15.00 -24.88
N VAL A 607 26.89 -16.13 -24.84
CA VAL A 607 27.94 -16.45 -25.82
C VAL A 607 27.34 -16.79 -27.19
N VAL A 608 26.15 -17.41 -27.24
CA VAL A 608 25.38 -17.55 -28.49
C VAL A 608 25.08 -16.18 -29.10
N ALA A 609 24.62 -15.21 -28.30
CA ALA A 609 24.31 -13.87 -28.77
C ALA A 609 25.57 -13.12 -29.26
N LEU A 610 26.72 -13.23 -28.58
CA LEU A 610 27.98 -12.67 -29.08
C LEU A 610 28.33 -13.20 -30.48
N LEU A 611 28.13 -14.50 -30.74
CA LEU A 611 28.37 -15.11 -32.06
C LEU A 611 27.26 -14.86 -33.10
N GLU A 612 26.18 -14.16 -32.71
CA GLU A 612 25.07 -13.71 -33.58
C GLU A 612 25.04 -12.20 -33.76
N ALA A 613 25.85 -11.44 -33.01
CA ALA A 613 25.93 -10.00 -33.09
C ALA A 613 26.78 -9.56 -34.30
N ASN A 614 26.17 -8.78 -35.20
CA ASN A 614 26.83 -8.32 -36.42
C ASN A 614 27.91 -7.25 -36.17
N ASP A 615 27.94 -6.66 -34.97
CA ASP A 615 28.83 -5.57 -34.57
C ASP A 615 30.05 -6.05 -33.74
N PHE A 616 30.16 -7.36 -33.49
CA PHE A 616 31.16 -7.92 -32.58
C PHE A 616 32.51 -8.21 -33.27
N SER A 617 33.56 -7.51 -32.86
CA SER A 617 34.91 -7.63 -33.45
C SER A 617 35.55 -9.00 -33.26
N ASP A 618 35.36 -9.60 -32.09
CA ASP A 618 36.15 -10.76 -31.63
C ASP A 618 35.46 -12.12 -31.88
N ALA A 619 34.47 -12.14 -32.77
CA ALA A 619 33.70 -13.34 -33.11
C ALA A 619 34.59 -14.53 -33.53
N GLU A 620 35.68 -14.29 -34.26
CA GLU A 620 36.65 -15.33 -34.62
C GLU A 620 37.49 -15.81 -33.44
N ALA A 621 37.89 -14.91 -32.53
CA ALA A 621 38.66 -15.26 -31.33
C ALA A 621 37.83 -16.16 -30.40
N VAL A 622 36.55 -15.82 -30.17
CA VAL A 622 35.60 -16.65 -29.44
C VAL A 622 35.43 -18.01 -30.11
N ARG A 623 35.18 -18.06 -31.44
CA ARG A 623 35.07 -19.34 -32.18
C ARG A 623 36.33 -20.20 -32.05
N LYS A 624 37.53 -19.60 -32.08
CA LYS A 624 38.82 -20.30 -31.92
C LYS A 624 38.98 -20.89 -30.51
N THR A 625 38.62 -20.15 -29.47
CA THR A 625 38.66 -20.61 -28.08
C THR A 625 37.64 -21.70 -27.79
N LEU A 626 36.42 -21.58 -28.34
CA LEU A 626 35.40 -22.63 -28.22
C LEU A 626 35.74 -23.90 -29.01
N LYS A 627 36.36 -23.79 -30.20
CA LYS A 627 36.83 -24.95 -30.97
C LYS A 627 37.89 -25.77 -30.24
N LYS A 628 38.84 -25.12 -29.55
CA LYS A 628 39.80 -25.82 -28.66
C LYS A 628 39.09 -26.62 -27.56
N ASN A 629 37.98 -26.09 -27.05
CA ASN A 629 37.23 -26.64 -25.92
C ASN A 629 35.98 -27.46 -26.34
N LYS A 630 35.91 -27.92 -27.60
CA LYS A 630 34.72 -28.61 -28.17
C LYS A 630 34.26 -29.83 -27.35
N LYS A 631 35.15 -30.51 -26.63
CA LYS A 631 34.82 -31.62 -25.71
C LYS A 631 33.99 -31.17 -24.48
N LEU A 632 34.28 -29.99 -23.91
CA LEU A 632 33.54 -29.46 -22.76
C LEU A 632 32.14 -29.00 -23.18
N LEU A 633 32.02 -28.40 -24.36
CA LEU A 633 30.75 -28.05 -24.98
C LEU A 633 29.89 -29.29 -25.28
N ASP A 634 30.48 -30.34 -25.85
CA ASP A 634 29.79 -31.60 -26.16
C ASP A 634 29.29 -32.31 -24.90
N LYS A 635 30.08 -32.28 -23.82
CA LYS A 635 29.68 -32.74 -22.48
C LYS A 635 28.48 -31.92 -21.95
N ALA A 636 28.62 -30.59 -21.89
CA ALA A 636 27.57 -29.70 -21.39
C ALA A 636 26.27 -29.75 -22.22
N ALA A 637 26.36 -30.01 -23.52
CA ALA A 637 25.20 -30.16 -24.42
C ALA A 637 24.44 -31.49 -24.24
N LYS A 638 24.98 -32.46 -23.48
CA LYS A 638 24.41 -33.82 -23.32
C LYS A 638 24.13 -34.23 -21.88
N GLU A 639 24.90 -33.73 -20.92
CA GLU A 639 24.69 -34.02 -19.49
C GLU A 639 23.55 -33.18 -18.91
N GLN A 640 22.68 -33.81 -18.09
CA GLN A 640 21.62 -33.10 -17.38
C GLN A 640 22.18 -31.96 -16.51
N THR A 641 21.65 -30.75 -16.68
CA THR A 641 21.99 -29.61 -15.81
C THR A 641 21.47 -29.84 -14.39
N PRO A 642 22.01 -29.15 -13.35
CA PRO A 642 21.50 -29.27 -11.98
C PRO A 642 20.00 -28.96 -11.88
N GLU A 643 19.54 -27.91 -12.57
CA GLU A 643 18.12 -27.56 -12.67
C GLU A 643 17.27 -28.68 -13.28
N GLN A 644 17.78 -29.37 -14.32
CA GLN A 644 17.09 -30.49 -14.96
C GLN A 644 16.97 -31.71 -14.03
N LYS A 645 17.98 -31.97 -13.19
CA LYS A 645 17.96 -33.04 -12.18
C LYS A 645 16.93 -32.76 -11.09
N VAL A 646 16.99 -31.58 -10.45
CA VAL A 646 16.01 -31.15 -9.44
C VAL A 646 14.58 -31.14 -10.01
N ALA A 647 14.41 -30.68 -11.26
CA ALA A 647 13.11 -30.72 -11.94
C ALA A 647 12.65 -32.13 -12.35
N GLN A 648 13.54 -33.11 -12.47
CA GLN A 648 13.20 -34.53 -12.64
C GLN A 648 12.80 -35.14 -11.29
N GLU A 649 13.63 -34.99 -10.26
CA GLU A 649 13.37 -35.47 -8.88
C GLU A 649 12.03 -34.95 -8.35
N ALA A 650 11.74 -33.66 -8.51
CA ALA A 650 10.46 -33.07 -8.12
C ALA A 650 9.25 -33.62 -8.92
N ARG A 651 9.44 -34.03 -10.18
CA ARG A 651 8.40 -34.71 -10.98
C ARG A 651 8.18 -36.16 -10.54
N GLU A 652 9.25 -36.85 -10.15
CA GLU A 652 9.20 -38.22 -9.66
C GLU A 652 8.52 -38.27 -8.28
N GLN A 653 8.91 -37.39 -7.36
CA GLN A 653 8.23 -37.18 -6.07
C GLN A 653 6.75 -36.80 -6.24
N ALA A 654 6.42 -35.89 -7.17
CA ALA A 654 5.03 -35.53 -7.44
C ALA A 654 4.21 -36.70 -8.03
N ALA A 655 4.82 -37.52 -8.91
CA ALA A 655 4.19 -38.71 -9.45
C ALA A 655 4.03 -39.84 -8.41
N GLU A 656 4.92 -39.93 -7.43
CA GLU A 656 4.79 -40.82 -6.28
C GLU A 656 3.69 -40.35 -5.31
N ALA A 657 3.61 -39.04 -5.04
CA ALA A 657 2.54 -38.45 -4.24
C ALA A 657 1.15 -38.62 -4.89
N ASP A 658 1.01 -38.44 -6.22
CA ASP A 658 -0.26 -38.68 -6.92
C ASP A 658 -0.66 -40.17 -6.93
N LYS A 659 0.31 -41.10 -6.99
CA LYS A 659 0.05 -42.55 -6.79
C LYS A 659 -0.45 -42.85 -5.38
N LEU A 660 0.23 -42.34 -4.35
CA LEU A 660 -0.15 -42.52 -2.94
C LEU A 660 -1.51 -41.89 -2.63
N ALA A 661 -1.87 -40.80 -3.30
CA ALA A 661 -3.18 -40.15 -3.21
C ALA A 661 -4.28 -40.82 -4.07
N GLY A 662 -3.99 -41.92 -4.77
CA GLY A 662 -4.95 -42.65 -5.61
C GLY A 662 -5.40 -41.91 -6.89
N LYS A 663 -4.72 -40.83 -7.28
CA LYS A 663 -5.15 -39.92 -8.36
C LYS A 663 -4.65 -40.38 -9.73
N ASN A 664 -5.28 -41.42 -10.27
CA ASN A 664 -5.04 -41.90 -11.64
C ASN A 664 -5.48 -40.89 -12.74
N LYS A 665 -4.70 -39.82 -12.93
CA LYS A 665 -4.85 -38.88 -14.06
C LYS A 665 -4.22 -39.42 -15.35
N ALA A 666 -4.72 -40.57 -15.82
CA ALA A 666 -4.43 -41.10 -17.14
C ALA A 666 -5.17 -40.27 -18.22
N GLY A 667 -4.65 -39.10 -18.58
CA GLY A 667 -5.36 -38.15 -19.45
C GLY A 667 -4.48 -37.17 -20.23
N SER A 668 -4.14 -37.56 -21.47
CA SER A 668 -3.82 -36.67 -22.61
C SER A 668 -3.02 -35.38 -22.34
N ARG A 669 -1.70 -35.53 -22.18
CA ARG A 669 -0.72 -34.59 -22.75
C ARG A 669 0.34 -35.38 -23.52
N LYS A 670 0.67 -34.97 -24.74
CA LYS A 670 1.87 -35.49 -25.45
C LYS A 670 3.08 -35.23 -24.54
N LYS A 671 3.80 -36.28 -24.15
CA LYS A 671 5.13 -36.14 -23.55
C LYS A 671 6.09 -35.61 -24.62
N LEU A 672 6.22 -34.28 -24.67
CA LEU A 672 7.48 -33.70 -25.09
C LEU A 672 8.52 -34.13 -24.05
N GLU A 673 9.47 -34.96 -24.47
CA GLU A 673 10.62 -35.26 -23.61
C GLU A 673 11.38 -33.95 -23.37
N PRO A 674 11.75 -33.62 -22.12
CA PRO A 674 12.48 -32.40 -21.84
C PRO A 674 13.84 -32.48 -22.54
N ALA A 675 14.22 -31.42 -23.26
CA ALA A 675 15.53 -31.36 -23.89
C ALA A 675 16.62 -31.45 -22.82
N VAL A 676 17.38 -32.55 -22.83
CA VAL A 676 18.47 -32.83 -21.90
C VAL A 676 19.69 -32.02 -22.31
N GLY A 677 20.40 -31.47 -21.31
CA GLY A 677 21.63 -30.72 -21.50
C GLY A 677 21.43 -29.25 -21.83
N ASN A 678 22.55 -28.54 -21.93
CA ASN A 678 22.60 -27.11 -22.16
C ASN A 678 22.33 -26.78 -23.64
N SER A 679 21.15 -26.22 -23.90
CA SER A 679 20.70 -25.86 -25.25
C SER A 679 21.56 -24.77 -25.91
N GLY A 680 22.15 -23.85 -25.13
CA GLY A 680 23.08 -22.86 -25.67
C GLY A 680 24.41 -23.49 -26.08
N SER A 681 24.97 -24.39 -25.27
CA SER A 681 26.16 -25.18 -25.65
C SER A 681 25.95 -25.98 -26.93
N LYS A 682 24.74 -26.54 -27.11
CA LYS A 682 24.36 -27.24 -28.35
C LYS A 682 24.33 -26.30 -29.55
N LEU A 683 23.69 -25.13 -29.45
CA LEU A 683 23.67 -24.12 -30.51
C LEU A 683 25.06 -23.57 -30.83
N LEU A 684 25.97 -23.51 -29.84
CA LEU A 684 27.38 -23.19 -30.08
C LEU A 684 28.07 -24.30 -30.89
N LEU A 685 27.88 -25.58 -30.57
CA LEU A 685 28.44 -26.70 -31.35
C LEU A 685 27.99 -26.71 -32.82
N GLU A 686 26.74 -26.30 -33.07
CA GLU A 686 26.16 -26.15 -34.42
C GLU A 686 26.75 -24.94 -35.19
N LYS A 687 27.40 -23.99 -34.50
CA LYS A 687 28.06 -22.79 -35.07
C LYS A 687 29.60 -22.89 -35.15
N LEU A 688 30.20 -24.05 -34.82
CA LEU A 688 31.66 -24.25 -34.67
C LEU A 688 32.26 -25.34 -35.60
#